data_AF-A0A1B6HAS7-F1
#
_entry.id   AF-A0A1B6HAS7-F1
#
_cell.length_a   1.000
_cell.length_b   1.000
_cell.length_c   1.000
_cell.angle_alpha   90.00
_cell.angle_beta   90.00
_cell.angle_gamma   90.00
#
_symmetry.space_group_name_H-M   'P 1'
#
loop_
_entity.id
_entity.type
_entity.pdbx_description
1 polymer ?
#
loop_
_entity_poly.entity_id
_entity_poly.type
_entity_poly.pdbx_seq_one_letter_code
_entity_poly.pdbx_strand_id
1 'polypeptide(L)'
;MSEQNVSVGEMWDKINIAFPILRDTMEVGDCTEEEFSNIIELIKDKQLILFVESSIFDKIEHELRQKIAPTFWEKFNGRETETDGFEKFKSAVDYLYNTLLQFLPIIERMKKLRAIASYNHTMYGEVSLINVFKVVVRATLHSQLPLRHQVVTEDFYKVSFKVFCNLDKDADGNDSAEDVLQCGGCNLEVELCNCKSIINIFNETNRKLIELDLLERLAGEILTSLIHKRIETHVQETCKGSFDTSHIASLENWLQTIVMGWLTKIYCSSDAIYNIESSLNKFKQKLMHLLYETYTRTRIEQLFNIIIEYPDSDPAIEDLRICLQKTDLRQCLVQKLQSALETRLLHPGVNTPDILTAYIAAIRALRQLDPTGVLLEMVTQPVRQYLRTRDDTVRCVVTSLTDDGPSDLAEELARGETLQVYDNSPHDVDPENWEQWNPDPVDADPSKTSKSRRTSDIISMLVNVYGSKELFVNEYRTLLADRLLSQYTYNTEKEIRYLELLKIRFGDSELHYCEVMLKDMYDSKRINAHLLSDPNFNLAAQQKYPANAMILSAQFWPPFKEETKLELPEVAKEQFDIYTKAFETLKGNRTLSWKPHLGSVSLEIELKDRTLQLTVSPIHATIIWHFQDKTQWTIEDLSKKMLVPSTILRRRIAYWQTQGLLKETSTDCFILVEDSGSRSKGPIISDMVCEDEETESAMASAHDQREEELQ
;
A
#
# COMPACT_ATOMS: atom_id res chain seq x y z
N MET A 1 97.69 -16.81 6.46
CA MET A 1 97.85 -17.91 7.44
C MET A 1 97.67 -17.30 8.81
N SER A 2 96.52 -17.35 9.46
CA SER A 2 95.66 -18.50 9.74
C SER A 2 94.21 -18.28 9.30
N GLU A 3 93.76 -19.09 8.35
CA GLU A 3 92.34 -19.38 8.16
C GLU A 3 91.85 -20.12 9.41
N GLN A 4 91.26 -19.40 10.35
CA GLN A 4 90.27 -20.03 11.22
C GLN A 4 89.03 -20.23 10.36
N ASN A 5 88.97 -21.40 9.70
CA ASN A 5 87.72 -21.98 9.24
C ASN A 5 86.83 -22.16 10.47
N VAL A 6 86.13 -21.10 10.88
CA VAL A 6 84.94 -21.24 11.73
C VAL A 6 84.05 -22.20 10.96
N SER A 7 83.82 -23.37 11.54
CA SER A 7 82.96 -24.39 10.97
C SER A 7 81.63 -23.75 10.58
N VAL A 8 81.09 -24.11 9.41
CA VAL A 8 79.74 -23.66 8.99
C VAL A 8 78.71 -23.94 10.09
N GLY A 9 78.93 -24.98 10.92
CA GLY A 9 78.13 -25.29 12.10
C GLY A 9 78.26 -24.26 13.24
N GLU A 10 79.46 -23.78 13.56
CA GLU A 10 79.66 -22.73 14.58
C GLU A 10 79.11 -21.37 14.12
N MET A 11 79.16 -21.11 12.82
CA MET A 11 78.60 -19.91 12.19
C MET A 11 77.07 -19.95 12.22
N TRP A 12 76.47 -21.11 11.94
CA TRP A 12 75.03 -21.35 12.07
C TRP A 12 74.59 -21.27 13.54
N ASP A 13 75.38 -21.77 14.49
CA ASP A 13 75.08 -21.66 15.92
C ASP A 13 75.09 -20.21 16.42
N LYS A 14 76.01 -19.37 15.92
CA LYS A 14 76.00 -17.92 16.21
C LYS A 14 74.81 -17.20 15.58
N ILE A 15 74.41 -17.57 14.35
CA ILE A 15 73.20 -17.04 13.70
C ILE A 15 71.93 -17.48 14.46
N ASN A 16 71.90 -18.71 14.97
CA ASN A 16 70.81 -19.22 15.79
C ASN A 16 70.72 -18.55 17.17
N ILE A 17 71.85 -18.08 17.73
CA ILE A 17 71.88 -17.27 18.96
C ILE A 17 71.31 -15.86 18.69
N ALA A 18 71.61 -15.28 17.52
CA ALA A 18 71.07 -13.97 17.12
C ALA A 18 69.57 -14.02 16.74
N PHE A 19 69.11 -15.14 16.16
CA PHE A 19 67.73 -15.39 15.73
C PHE A 19 67.17 -16.69 16.36
N PRO A 20 66.64 -16.62 17.59
CA PRO A 20 66.11 -17.78 18.32
C PRO A 20 65.02 -18.58 17.58
N ILE A 21 64.30 -17.93 16.65
CA ILE A 21 63.25 -18.56 15.80
C ILE A 21 63.79 -19.77 15.04
N LEU A 22 65.07 -19.77 14.66
CA LEU A 22 65.70 -20.87 13.91
C LEU A 22 65.89 -22.14 14.77
N ARG A 23 65.79 -22.04 16.10
CA ARG A 23 65.84 -23.15 17.07
C ARG A 23 64.47 -23.51 17.69
N ASP A 24 63.37 -23.02 17.12
CA ASP A 24 62.01 -23.21 17.66
C ASP A 24 61.76 -22.58 19.05
N THR A 25 62.62 -21.64 19.46
CA THR A 25 62.50 -20.91 20.73
C THR A 25 62.19 -19.44 20.48
N MET A 26 61.13 -18.91 21.10
CA MET A 26 60.69 -17.51 20.96
C MET A 26 61.36 -16.55 21.95
N GLU A 27 62.16 -17.08 22.89
CA GLU A 27 62.85 -16.26 23.88
C GLU A 27 64.07 -15.58 23.27
N VAL A 28 64.10 -14.26 23.35
CA VAL A 28 65.26 -13.45 22.99
C VAL A 28 66.40 -13.80 23.96
N GLY A 29 67.29 -14.69 23.55
CA GLY A 29 68.56 -14.86 24.25
C GLY A 29 69.30 -13.52 24.31
N ASP A 30 69.93 -13.25 25.46
CA ASP A 30 70.80 -12.09 25.73
C ASP A 30 71.96 -12.07 24.73
N CYS A 31 71.70 -11.53 23.53
CA CYS A 31 72.71 -11.28 22.52
C CYS A 31 73.06 -9.79 22.64
N THR A 32 74.30 -9.52 23.06
CA THR A 32 74.80 -8.16 23.23
C THR A 32 74.88 -7.46 21.86
N GLU A 33 74.66 -6.13 21.80
CA GLU A 33 74.71 -5.39 20.51
C GLU A 33 76.07 -5.53 19.79
N GLU A 34 77.14 -5.82 20.54
CA GLU A 34 78.49 -6.10 20.01
C GLU A 34 78.58 -7.47 19.35
N GLU A 35 78.03 -8.52 19.96
CA GLU A 35 77.94 -9.86 19.35
C GLU A 35 77.06 -9.86 18.11
N PHE A 36 75.96 -9.11 18.15
CA PHE A 36 75.09 -8.93 17.00
C PHE A 36 75.85 -8.27 15.85
N SER A 37 76.59 -7.18 16.09
CA SER A 37 77.38 -6.49 15.06
C SER A 37 78.46 -7.39 14.44
N ASN A 38 79.15 -8.21 15.24
CA ASN A 38 80.12 -9.19 14.76
C ASN A 38 79.48 -10.29 13.88
N ILE A 39 78.25 -10.68 14.19
CA ILE A 39 77.47 -11.64 13.39
C ILE A 39 77.03 -11.02 12.06
N ILE A 40 76.67 -9.73 12.05
CA ILE A 40 76.34 -8.99 10.82
C ILE A 40 77.55 -8.91 9.87
N GLU A 41 78.74 -8.62 10.37
CA GLU A 41 79.97 -8.58 9.55
C GLU A 41 80.29 -9.96 8.96
N LEU A 42 80.15 -11.03 9.75
CA LEU A 42 80.31 -12.42 9.27
C LEU A 42 79.31 -12.81 8.17
N ILE A 43 78.06 -12.38 8.30
CA ILE A 43 77.00 -12.62 7.30
C ILE A 43 77.28 -11.83 6.00
N LYS A 44 77.82 -10.61 6.13
CA LYS A 44 78.19 -9.75 4.99
C LYS A 44 79.38 -10.33 4.22
N ASP A 45 80.41 -10.80 4.91
CA ASP A 45 81.60 -11.40 4.30
C ASP A 45 81.31 -12.68 3.50
N LYS A 46 80.21 -13.37 3.83
CA LYS A 46 79.79 -14.61 3.17
C LYS A 46 78.60 -14.46 2.20
N GLN A 47 78.06 -13.24 2.02
CA GLN A 47 76.87 -12.97 1.18
C GLN A 47 75.61 -13.80 1.53
N LEU A 48 75.45 -14.23 2.79
CA LEU A 48 74.35 -15.12 3.20
C LEU A 48 73.05 -14.38 3.58
N ILE A 49 72.97 -13.07 3.32
CA ILE A 49 71.89 -12.20 3.78
C ILE A 49 70.52 -12.66 3.24
N LEU A 50 70.43 -12.98 1.95
CA LEU A 50 69.17 -13.43 1.32
C LEU A 50 68.70 -14.78 1.88
N PHE A 51 69.62 -15.70 2.13
CA PHE A 51 69.32 -17.02 2.66
C PHE A 51 68.86 -16.95 4.13
N VAL A 52 69.47 -16.07 4.93
CA VAL A 52 69.05 -15.85 6.32
C VAL A 52 67.70 -15.15 6.37
N GLU A 53 67.47 -14.13 5.54
CA GLU A 53 66.16 -13.47 5.45
C GLU A 53 65.05 -14.45 5.03
N SER A 54 65.27 -15.28 3.99
CA SER A 54 64.27 -16.26 3.55
C SER A 54 64.04 -17.36 4.58
N SER A 55 65.09 -17.89 5.19
CA SER A 55 64.99 -18.96 6.20
C SER A 55 64.23 -18.50 7.45
N ILE A 56 64.41 -17.24 7.87
CA ILE A 56 63.67 -16.68 9.00
C ILE A 56 62.18 -16.52 8.64
N PHE A 57 61.84 -16.01 7.46
CA PHE A 57 60.43 -15.89 7.04
C PHE A 57 59.78 -17.26 6.84
N ASP A 58 60.47 -18.25 6.27
CA ASP A 58 59.97 -19.61 6.11
C ASP A 58 59.66 -20.25 7.47
N LYS A 59 60.52 -20.00 8.47
CA LYS A 59 60.31 -20.52 9.83
C LYS A 59 59.20 -19.78 10.58
N ILE A 60 59.09 -18.45 10.39
CA ILE A 60 57.96 -17.65 10.88
C ILE A 60 56.65 -18.15 10.27
N GLU A 61 56.62 -18.40 8.95
CA GLU A 61 55.45 -18.92 8.25
C GLU A 61 55.07 -20.33 8.74
N HIS A 62 56.07 -21.18 8.99
CA HIS A 62 55.85 -22.51 9.54
C HIS A 62 55.24 -22.47 10.95
N GLU A 63 55.80 -21.66 11.86
CA GLU A 63 55.26 -21.49 13.21
C GLU A 63 53.87 -20.84 13.21
N LEU A 64 53.63 -19.87 12.33
CA LEU A 64 52.31 -19.24 12.15
C LEU A 64 51.27 -20.25 11.68
N ARG A 65 51.59 -21.10 10.71
CA ARG A 65 50.65 -22.10 10.16
C ARG A 65 50.41 -23.29 11.07
N GLN A 66 51.42 -23.79 11.76
CA GLN A 66 51.33 -25.04 12.53
C GLN A 66 50.83 -24.82 13.96
N LYS A 67 51.22 -23.71 14.61
CA LYS A 67 50.91 -23.47 16.03
C LYS A 67 49.95 -22.32 16.24
N ILE A 68 50.18 -21.17 15.60
CA ILE A 68 49.49 -19.92 15.97
C ILE A 68 48.08 -19.83 15.36
N ALA A 69 47.94 -20.13 14.06
CA ALA A 69 46.64 -20.08 13.40
C ALA A 69 45.66 -21.15 13.93
N PRO A 70 46.06 -22.42 14.15
CA PRO A 70 45.14 -23.43 14.71
C PRO A 70 44.67 -23.10 16.12
N THR A 71 45.55 -22.63 17.02
CA THR A 71 45.18 -22.25 18.39
C THR A 71 44.32 -20.98 18.43
N PHE A 72 44.52 -20.05 17.49
CA PHE A 72 43.63 -18.92 17.30
C PHE A 72 42.22 -19.39 16.91
N TRP A 73 42.12 -20.29 15.94
CA TRP A 73 40.82 -20.78 15.43
C TRP A 73 40.13 -21.77 16.38
N GLU A 74 40.86 -22.49 17.23
CA GLU A 74 40.29 -23.36 18.26
C GLU A 74 39.39 -22.59 19.22
N LYS A 75 39.74 -21.34 19.54
CA LYS A 75 38.95 -20.45 20.40
C LYS A 75 37.60 -20.02 19.80
N PHE A 76 37.36 -20.29 18.52
CA PHE A 76 36.08 -20.04 17.85
C PHE A 76 35.13 -21.26 17.92
N ASN A 77 35.57 -22.40 18.47
CA ASN A 77 34.75 -23.60 18.59
C ASN A 77 33.94 -23.63 19.90
N GLY A 78 32.64 -23.94 19.76
CA GLY A 78 31.69 -24.12 20.86
C GLY A 78 31.05 -22.81 21.31
N ARG A 79 29.75 -22.66 21.08
CA ARG A 79 28.95 -21.51 21.56
C ARG A 79 27.84 -22.02 22.46
N GLU A 80 27.67 -21.37 23.61
CA GLU A 80 26.48 -21.54 24.46
C GLU A 80 25.62 -20.25 24.55
N THR A 81 26.20 -19.03 24.53
CA THR A 81 25.46 -17.74 24.62
C THR A 81 26.06 -16.59 23.77
N GLU A 82 25.34 -15.46 23.60
CA GLU A 82 25.82 -14.23 22.91
C GLU A 82 27.03 -13.57 23.64
N THR A 83 27.06 -13.60 24.97
CA THR A 83 28.13 -13.02 25.79
C THR A 83 29.41 -13.86 25.80
N ASP A 84 29.26 -15.18 25.74
CA ASP A 84 30.37 -16.14 25.58
C ASP A 84 31.11 -15.93 24.24
N GLY A 85 30.37 -15.62 23.17
CA GLY A 85 30.96 -15.23 21.89
C GLY A 85 31.83 -13.96 21.97
N PHE A 86 31.39 -12.96 22.74
CA PHE A 86 32.12 -11.71 22.95
C PHE A 86 33.46 -11.93 23.66
N GLU A 87 33.48 -12.71 24.73
CA GLU A 87 34.71 -13.00 25.49
C GLU A 87 35.68 -13.90 24.72
N LYS A 88 35.17 -14.88 23.98
CA LYS A 88 35.99 -15.77 23.13
C LYS A 88 36.71 -14.99 22.04
N PHE A 89 36.01 -14.08 21.35
CA PHE A 89 36.62 -13.22 20.34
C PHE A 89 37.74 -12.35 20.94
N LYS A 90 37.48 -11.68 22.06
CA LYS A 90 38.49 -10.91 22.79
C LYS A 90 39.72 -11.76 23.11
N SER A 91 39.52 -12.94 23.72
CA SER A 91 40.62 -13.81 24.12
C SER A 91 41.45 -14.34 22.94
N ALA A 92 40.84 -14.48 21.77
CA ALA A 92 41.50 -14.90 20.55
C ALA A 92 42.37 -13.76 19.99
N VAL A 93 41.83 -12.54 19.93
CA VAL A 93 42.56 -11.35 19.48
C VAL A 93 43.71 -11.00 20.42
N ASP A 94 43.50 -11.09 21.74
CA ASP A 94 44.56 -10.84 22.73
C ASP A 94 45.71 -11.86 22.61
N TYR A 95 45.37 -13.14 22.39
CA TYR A 95 46.37 -14.17 22.15
C TYR A 95 47.17 -13.92 20.88
N LEU A 96 46.48 -13.62 19.78
CA LEU A 96 47.13 -13.30 18.51
C LEU A 96 48.05 -12.09 18.66
N TYR A 97 47.57 -11.01 19.27
CA TYR A 97 48.33 -9.79 19.46
C TYR A 97 49.58 -10.00 20.32
N ASN A 98 49.46 -10.66 21.47
CA ASN A 98 50.59 -10.93 22.36
C ASN A 98 51.65 -11.83 21.69
N THR A 99 51.21 -12.81 20.90
CA THR A 99 52.12 -13.70 20.18
C THR A 99 52.82 -12.96 19.03
N LEU A 100 52.11 -12.09 18.31
CA LEU A 100 52.69 -11.27 17.23
C LEU A 100 53.66 -10.20 17.76
N LEU A 101 53.44 -9.66 18.96
CA LEU A 101 54.40 -8.76 19.63
C LEU A 101 55.75 -9.44 19.88
N GLN A 102 55.78 -10.75 20.15
CA GLN A 102 57.04 -11.48 20.37
C GLN A 102 57.91 -11.56 19.11
N PHE A 103 57.30 -11.47 17.91
CA PHE A 103 58.03 -11.42 16.64
C PHE A 103 58.57 -10.03 16.30
N LEU A 104 58.05 -8.95 16.90
CA LEU A 104 58.47 -7.58 16.58
C LEU A 104 59.96 -7.30 16.85
N PRO A 105 60.56 -7.68 18.00
CA PRO A 105 61.99 -7.52 18.24
C PRO A 105 62.87 -8.24 17.20
N ILE A 106 62.39 -9.37 16.69
CA ILE A 106 63.12 -10.18 15.69
C ILE A 106 63.07 -9.49 14.33
N ILE A 107 61.92 -8.92 13.97
CA ILE A 107 61.76 -8.10 12.77
C ILE A 107 62.58 -6.81 12.87
N GLU A 108 62.71 -6.19 14.05
CA GLU A 108 63.56 -5.02 14.26
C GLU A 108 65.06 -5.35 14.13
N ARG A 109 65.51 -6.51 14.65
CA ARG A 109 66.86 -7.02 14.40
C ARG A 109 67.10 -7.28 12.91
N MET A 110 66.11 -7.79 12.18
CA MET A 110 66.20 -7.93 10.72
C MET A 110 66.22 -6.59 9.97
N LYS A 111 65.50 -5.57 10.45
CA LYS A 111 65.61 -4.21 9.89
C LYS A 111 67.02 -3.65 10.08
N LYS A 112 67.64 -3.86 11.24
CA LYS A 112 69.04 -3.46 11.48
C LYS A 112 70.00 -4.19 10.52
N LEU A 113 69.79 -5.49 10.27
CA LEU A 113 70.52 -6.25 9.24
C LEU A 113 70.36 -5.65 7.83
N ARG A 114 69.13 -5.36 7.41
CA ARG A 114 68.82 -4.80 6.08
C ARG A 114 69.38 -3.39 5.90
N ALA A 115 69.38 -2.57 6.96
CA ALA A 115 69.94 -1.22 6.96
C ALA A 115 71.47 -1.18 6.78
N ILE A 116 72.19 -2.17 7.31
CA ILE A 116 73.66 -2.26 7.20
C ILE A 116 74.09 -2.89 5.86
N ALA A 117 73.19 -3.64 5.23
CA ALA A 117 73.44 -4.38 4.00
C ALA A 117 73.20 -3.59 2.68
N SER A 118 72.49 -2.45 2.71
CA SER A 118 72.17 -1.65 1.51
C SER A 118 71.46 -2.43 0.38
N TYR A 119 70.64 -3.43 0.72
CA TYR A 119 69.86 -4.21 -0.25
C TYR A 119 68.36 -3.93 -0.11
N ASN A 120 67.76 -3.34 -1.16
CA ASN A 120 66.31 -3.14 -1.28
C ASN A 120 65.68 -4.34 -2.02
N HIS A 121 65.68 -5.51 -1.39
CA HIS A 121 64.99 -6.67 -1.96
C HIS A 121 63.52 -6.69 -1.53
N THR A 122 62.62 -6.69 -2.52
CA THR A 122 61.18 -6.82 -2.33
C THR A 122 60.83 -8.28 -2.11
N MET A 123 60.47 -8.64 -0.88
CA MET A 123 59.85 -9.93 -0.59
C MET A 123 58.33 -9.75 -0.68
N TYR A 124 57.63 -10.63 -1.38
CA TYR A 124 56.16 -10.58 -1.53
C TYR A 124 55.58 -9.21 -1.98
N GLY A 125 56.33 -8.45 -2.79
CA GLY A 125 55.89 -7.16 -3.34
C GLY A 125 56.06 -5.93 -2.44
N GLU A 126 56.56 -6.10 -1.21
CA GLU A 126 56.71 -5.03 -0.22
C GLU A 126 58.19 -4.74 0.11
N VAL A 127 58.52 -3.47 0.35
CA VAL A 127 59.88 -3.01 0.70
C VAL A 127 60.13 -3.11 2.21
N SER A 128 59.07 -2.96 3.01
CA SER A 128 59.18 -2.98 4.47
C SER A 128 58.95 -4.38 5.04
N LEU A 129 59.90 -4.84 5.88
CA LEU A 129 59.83 -6.16 6.54
C LEU A 129 58.60 -6.32 7.44
N ILE A 130 58.04 -5.22 7.96
CA ILE A 130 56.81 -5.24 8.74
C ILE A 130 55.59 -5.50 7.85
N ASN A 131 55.51 -4.88 6.67
CA ASN A 131 54.40 -5.14 5.76
C ASN A 131 54.46 -6.57 5.23
N VAL A 132 55.65 -7.09 4.94
CA VAL A 132 55.84 -8.51 4.58
C VAL A 132 55.32 -9.43 5.68
N PHE A 133 55.70 -9.18 6.94
CA PHE A 133 55.19 -9.93 8.07
C PHE A 133 53.65 -9.85 8.21
N LYS A 134 53.08 -8.65 8.05
CA LYS A 134 51.62 -8.45 8.08
C LYS A 134 50.91 -9.21 6.95
N VAL A 135 51.48 -9.25 5.75
CA VAL A 135 50.94 -10.02 4.61
C VAL A 135 51.00 -11.52 4.89
N VAL A 136 52.10 -12.02 5.46
CA VAL A 136 52.22 -13.44 5.86
C VAL A 136 51.20 -13.80 6.93
N VAL A 137 51.00 -12.95 7.94
CA VAL A 137 49.98 -13.15 8.98
C VAL A 137 48.57 -13.19 8.37
N ARG A 138 48.25 -12.28 7.45
CA ARG A 138 46.96 -12.31 6.73
C ARG A 138 46.79 -13.60 5.94
N ALA A 139 47.76 -13.93 5.09
CA ALA A 139 47.67 -15.08 4.20
C ALA A 139 47.52 -16.39 4.98
N THR A 140 48.26 -16.54 6.09
CA THR A 140 48.18 -17.73 6.95
C THR A 140 46.83 -17.86 7.64
N LEU A 141 46.31 -16.79 8.26
CA LEU A 141 44.99 -16.80 8.88
C LEU A 141 43.88 -17.10 7.85
N HIS A 142 43.96 -16.57 6.63
CA HIS A 142 42.98 -16.85 5.57
C HIS A 142 43.02 -18.26 5.05
N SER A 143 44.21 -18.85 4.92
CA SER A 143 44.35 -20.22 4.41
C SER A 143 43.67 -21.26 5.29
N GLN A 144 43.44 -20.94 6.57
CA GLN A 144 42.88 -21.85 7.58
C GLN A 144 41.51 -21.38 8.13
N LEU A 145 40.81 -20.52 7.40
CA LEU A 145 39.56 -19.89 7.84
C LEU A 145 38.43 -20.92 8.08
N PRO A 146 37.93 -21.09 9.32
CA PRO A 146 36.85 -22.02 9.63
C PRO A 146 35.48 -21.50 9.16
N LEU A 147 34.56 -22.36 8.73
CA LEU A 147 33.24 -21.93 8.27
C LEU A 147 32.39 -21.19 9.33
N ARG A 148 32.60 -21.47 10.63
CA ARG A 148 31.80 -20.91 11.74
C ARG A 148 32.37 -19.62 12.35
N HIS A 149 33.49 -19.10 11.85
CA HIS A 149 34.14 -17.90 12.40
C HIS A 149 33.24 -16.63 12.36
N GLN A 150 32.31 -16.57 11.41
CA GLN A 150 31.42 -15.43 11.23
C GLN A 150 30.48 -15.23 12.42
N VAL A 151 30.01 -16.31 13.06
CA VAL A 151 29.00 -16.24 14.13
C VAL A 151 29.56 -15.58 15.39
N VAL A 152 30.76 -15.99 15.81
CA VAL A 152 31.42 -15.43 17.02
C VAL A 152 31.77 -13.96 16.82
N THR A 153 32.22 -13.62 15.61
CA THR A 153 32.53 -12.23 15.24
C THR A 153 31.24 -11.40 15.12
N GLU A 154 30.14 -11.95 14.58
CA GLU A 154 28.83 -11.31 14.54
C GLU A 154 28.30 -11.04 15.96
N ASP A 155 28.40 -12.01 16.87
CA ASP A 155 28.01 -11.83 18.28
C ASP A 155 28.80 -10.69 18.95
N PHE A 156 30.11 -10.63 18.73
CA PHE A 156 30.98 -9.58 19.28
C PHE A 156 30.54 -8.17 18.85
N TYR A 157 30.31 -7.96 17.55
CA TYR A 157 29.87 -6.67 17.03
C TYR A 157 28.40 -6.37 17.33
N LYS A 158 27.54 -7.38 17.43
CA LYS A 158 26.12 -7.22 17.78
C LYS A 158 25.96 -6.75 19.23
N VAL A 159 26.69 -7.33 20.17
CA VAL A 159 26.68 -6.91 21.59
C VAL A 159 27.21 -5.48 21.74
N SER A 160 28.32 -5.15 21.08
CA SER A 160 28.88 -3.79 21.15
C SER A 160 27.96 -2.75 20.51
N PHE A 161 27.28 -3.09 19.41
CA PHE A 161 26.30 -2.21 18.77
C PHE A 161 25.05 -1.98 19.64
N LYS A 162 24.51 -3.02 20.28
CA LYS A 162 23.38 -2.88 21.23
C LYS A 162 23.74 -1.95 22.39
N VAL A 163 24.92 -2.13 22.97
CA VAL A 163 25.45 -1.28 24.05
C VAL A 163 25.61 0.17 23.58
N PHE A 164 26.08 0.38 22.34
CA PHE A 164 26.20 1.71 21.77
C PHE A 164 24.84 2.39 21.55
N CYS A 165 23.85 1.68 21.01
CA CYS A 165 22.50 2.22 20.84
C CYS A 165 21.83 2.61 22.16
N ASN A 166 22.09 1.87 23.25
CA ASN A 166 21.49 2.17 24.54
C ASN A 166 22.07 3.43 25.19
N LEU A 167 23.35 3.72 24.98
CA LEU A 167 23.99 4.93 25.51
C LEU A 167 23.53 6.22 24.84
N ASP A 168 23.14 6.16 23.56
CA ASP A 168 22.55 7.31 22.86
C ASP A 168 21.09 7.53 23.29
N LYS A 169 20.33 6.45 23.55
CA LYS A 169 18.97 6.55 24.11
C LYS A 169 18.93 7.19 25.50
N ASP A 170 19.93 6.92 26.35
CA ASP A 170 20.06 7.56 27.67
C ASP A 170 20.45 9.06 27.57
N ALA A 171 20.98 9.52 26.43
CA ALA A 171 21.36 10.92 26.20
C ALA A 171 20.20 11.80 25.71
N ASP A 172 19.21 11.21 25.03
CA ASP A 172 18.06 11.93 24.44
C ASP A 172 16.86 12.16 25.37
N GLY A 173 16.94 11.73 26.64
CA GLY A 173 15.99 12.17 27.69
C GLY A 173 14.50 11.95 27.40
N ASN A 174 14.14 10.93 26.62
CA ASN A 174 12.74 10.58 26.39
C ASN A 174 12.27 9.55 27.43
N ASP A 175 11.67 10.07 28.51
CA ASP A 175 10.92 9.33 29.52
C ASP A 175 9.70 8.63 28.88
N SER A 176 9.85 7.37 28.49
CA SER A 176 8.70 6.48 28.22
C SER A 176 9.08 5.00 28.27
N ALA A 177 9.53 4.53 29.44
CA ALA A 177 9.49 3.10 29.77
C ALA A 177 9.61 2.89 31.29
N GLU A 178 8.49 2.96 32.02
CA GLU A 178 8.42 2.70 33.46
C GLU A 178 8.63 1.20 33.84
N ASP A 179 9.02 0.31 32.93
CA ASP A 179 9.12 -1.14 33.21
C ASP A 179 10.35 -1.84 32.59
N VAL A 180 11.57 -1.30 32.79
CA VAL A 180 12.80 -1.97 32.32
C VAL A 180 13.74 -2.29 33.48
N LEU A 181 13.53 -3.47 34.09
CA LEU A 181 14.38 -4.06 35.14
C LEU A 181 15.79 -4.48 34.65
N GLN A 182 16.03 -4.51 33.33
CA GLN A 182 17.26 -4.98 32.71
C GLN A 182 17.80 -3.97 31.68
N CYS A 183 19.07 -3.63 31.76
CA CYS A 183 19.76 -2.77 30.80
C CYS A 183 19.62 -3.30 29.37
N GLY A 184 18.96 -2.54 28.48
CA GLY A 184 18.79 -2.89 27.06
C GLY A 184 20.08 -3.05 26.24
N GLY A 185 21.24 -2.71 26.81
CA GLY A 185 22.57 -2.93 26.19
C GLY A 185 23.21 -4.25 26.59
N CYS A 186 23.45 -4.47 27.88
CA CYS A 186 24.16 -5.64 28.39
C CYS A 186 23.26 -6.76 28.96
N ASN A 187 21.94 -6.58 28.90
CA ASN A 187 20.91 -7.50 29.42
C ASN A 187 21.07 -7.88 30.92
N LEU A 188 21.87 -7.11 31.66
CA LEU A 188 22.04 -7.22 33.11
C LEU A 188 21.10 -6.24 33.81
N GLU A 189 20.76 -6.49 35.07
CA GLU A 189 19.99 -5.53 35.88
C GLU A 189 20.63 -4.13 35.82
N VAL A 190 19.81 -3.06 35.84
CA VAL A 190 20.28 -1.68 35.65
C VAL A 190 21.37 -1.29 36.66
N GLU A 191 21.32 -1.86 37.88
CA GLU A 191 22.32 -1.67 38.94
C GLU A 191 23.68 -2.35 38.67
N LEU A 192 23.71 -3.37 37.80
CA LEU A 192 24.90 -4.16 37.42
C LEU A 192 25.33 -3.89 35.97
N CYS A 193 24.97 -2.73 35.42
CA CYS A 193 25.26 -2.37 34.05
C CYS A 193 26.77 -2.33 33.76
N ASN A 194 27.23 -3.19 32.85
CA ASN A 194 28.64 -3.31 32.47
C ASN A 194 28.96 -2.67 31.08
N CYS A 195 28.07 -1.82 30.57
CA CYS A 195 28.18 -1.22 29.23
C CYS A 195 29.48 -0.43 28.99
N LYS A 196 30.00 0.28 30.00
CA LYS A 196 31.26 1.05 29.88
C LYS A 196 32.49 0.15 29.72
N SER A 197 32.52 -1.01 30.39
CA SER A 197 33.64 -1.94 30.26
C SER A 197 33.62 -2.65 28.91
N ILE A 198 32.43 -3.00 28.40
CA ILE A 198 32.24 -3.59 27.07
C ILE A 198 32.78 -2.66 25.97
N ILE A 199 32.52 -1.34 26.06
CA ILE A 199 33.06 -0.37 25.11
C ILE A 199 34.59 -0.26 25.18
N ASN A 200 35.15 -0.24 26.38
CA ASN A 200 36.61 -0.18 26.54
C ASN A 200 37.28 -1.43 25.94
N ILE A 201 36.72 -2.61 26.22
CA ILE A 201 37.18 -3.87 25.64
C ILE A 201 37.04 -3.82 24.11
N PHE A 202 35.92 -3.33 23.59
CA PHE A 202 35.66 -3.20 22.16
C PHE A 202 36.70 -2.30 21.47
N ASN A 203 36.95 -1.11 22.03
CA ASN A 203 37.95 -0.18 21.49
C ASN A 203 39.36 -0.77 21.55
N GLU A 204 39.72 -1.45 22.64
CA GLU A 204 41.03 -2.08 22.78
C GLU A 204 41.23 -3.21 21.76
N THR A 205 40.23 -4.08 21.57
CA THR A 205 40.30 -5.14 20.57
C THR A 205 40.33 -4.61 19.13
N ASN A 206 39.56 -3.56 18.82
CA ASN A 206 39.60 -2.95 17.49
C ASN A 206 40.93 -2.27 17.23
N ARG A 207 41.53 -1.60 18.24
CA ARG A 207 42.90 -1.05 18.13
C ARG A 207 43.90 -2.17 17.80
N LYS A 208 43.85 -3.31 18.49
CA LYS A 208 44.70 -4.48 18.22
C LYS A 208 44.50 -5.00 16.79
N LEU A 209 43.26 -5.08 16.31
CA LEU A 209 42.96 -5.52 14.94
C LEU A 209 43.42 -4.53 13.86
N ILE A 210 43.38 -3.23 14.14
CA ILE A 210 43.86 -2.17 13.23
C ILE A 210 45.39 -2.17 13.15
N GLU A 211 46.08 -2.30 14.28
CA GLU A 211 47.55 -2.38 14.31
C GLU A 211 48.07 -3.57 13.49
N LEU A 212 47.35 -4.70 13.56
CA LEU A 212 47.62 -5.91 12.78
C LEU A 212 47.10 -5.83 11.33
N ASP A 213 46.29 -4.81 11.01
CA ASP A 213 45.64 -4.60 9.72
C ASP A 213 44.86 -5.86 9.25
N LEU A 214 44.08 -6.40 10.19
CA LEU A 214 43.20 -7.57 10.05
C LEU A 214 41.70 -7.20 10.15
N LEU A 215 41.38 -5.98 10.56
CA LEU A 215 40.01 -5.52 10.81
C LEU A 215 39.13 -5.62 9.56
N GLU A 216 39.53 -5.01 8.44
CA GLU A 216 38.71 -4.97 7.22
C GLU A 216 38.39 -6.38 6.72
N ARG A 217 39.34 -7.30 6.90
CA ARG A 217 39.27 -8.62 6.30
C ARG A 217 38.57 -9.66 7.17
N LEU A 218 38.62 -9.54 8.50
CA LEU A 218 37.87 -10.39 9.44
C LEU A 218 36.47 -9.85 9.78
N ALA A 219 36.33 -8.52 9.88
CA ALA A 219 35.10 -7.89 10.36
C ALA A 219 34.31 -7.16 9.27
N GLY A 220 34.91 -6.76 8.13
CA GLY A 220 34.25 -5.89 7.14
C GLY A 220 32.95 -6.45 6.56
N GLU A 221 32.95 -7.73 6.14
CA GLU A 221 31.75 -8.40 5.62
C GLU A 221 30.65 -8.50 6.69
N ILE A 222 31.05 -8.80 7.92
CA ILE A 222 30.15 -8.99 9.07
C ILE A 222 29.54 -7.66 9.48
N LEU A 223 30.36 -6.61 9.60
CA LEU A 223 29.92 -5.25 9.87
C LEU A 223 28.89 -4.78 8.85
N THR A 224 29.16 -4.99 7.55
CA THR A 224 28.22 -4.63 6.49
C THR A 224 26.91 -5.40 6.63
N SER A 225 26.97 -6.71 6.84
CA SER A 225 25.76 -7.53 7.02
C SER A 225 24.94 -7.16 8.28
N LEU A 226 25.62 -6.82 9.38
CA LEU A 226 25.00 -6.41 10.64
C LEU A 226 24.30 -5.06 10.48
N ILE A 227 24.95 -4.10 9.81
CA ILE A 227 24.37 -2.79 9.51
C ILE A 227 23.16 -2.94 8.61
N HIS A 228 23.23 -3.76 7.55
CA HIS A 228 22.09 -4.03 6.67
C HIS A 228 20.89 -4.60 7.44
N LYS A 229 21.09 -5.69 8.22
CA LYS A 229 20.03 -6.29 9.05
C LYS A 229 19.45 -5.29 10.05
N ARG A 230 20.29 -4.43 10.65
CA ARG A 230 19.83 -3.47 11.64
C ARG A 230 19.03 -2.34 11.00
N ILE A 231 19.46 -1.79 9.87
CA ILE A 231 18.71 -0.80 9.11
C ILE A 231 17.33 -1.37 8.77
N GLU A 232 17.29 -2.60 8.25
CA GLU A 232 16.03 -3.27 7.92
C GLU A 232 15.12 -3.43 9.14
N THR A 233 15.65 -3.91 10.27
CA THR A 233 14.88 -4.09 11.50
C THR A 233 14.37 -2.75 12.05
N HIS A 234 15.22 -1.72 12.07
CA HIS A 234 14.85 -0.41 12.60
C HIS A 234 13.81 0.29 11.71
N VAL A 235 13.95 0.19 10.39
CA VAL A 235 12.94 0.67 9.44
C VAL A 235 11.61 -0.06 9.67
N GLN A 236 11.61 -1.39 9.83
CA GLN A 236 10.38 -2.14 10.11
C GLN A 236 9.73 -1.76 11.45
N GLU A 237 10.52 -1.54 12.51
CA GLU A 237 10.02 -1.12 13.83
C GLU A 237 9.38 0.28 13.78
N THR A 238 10.04 1.24 13.14
CA THR A 238 9.58 2.64 13.08
C THR A 238 8.41 2.84 12.11
N CYS A 239 8.39 2.10 11.01
CA CYS A 239 7.46 2.35 9.90
C CYS A 239 6.17 1.52 9.97
N LYS A 240 6.10 0.46 10.77
CA LYS A 240 4.94 -0.44 10.75
C LYS A 240 3.71 0.19 11.41
N GLY A 241 2.71 0.52 10.59
CA GLY A 241 1.39 0.96 11.05
C GLY A 241 1.26 2.45 11.36
N SER A 242 2.27 3.26 11.03
CA SER A 242 2.20 4.73 11.10
C SER A 242 2.43 5.33 9.70
N PHE A 243 1.40 6.01 9.20
CA PHE A 243 1.43 6.67 7.88
C PHE A 243 1.23 8.19 7.95
N ASP A 244 0.81 8.70 9.11
CA ASP A 244 0.45 10.11 9.33
C ASP A 244 1.65 11.05 9.51
N THR A 245 2.87 10.49 9.62
CA THR A 245 4.09 11.25 9.89
C THR A 245 5.21 10.89 8.92
N SER A 246 5.97 11.90 8.47
CA SER A 246 7.19 11.69 7.70
C SER A 246 8.30 11.16 8.59
N HIS A 247 8.94 10.06 8.16
CA HIS A 247 9.98 9.36 8.94
C HIS A 247 11.38 9.49 8.34
N ILE A 248 11.50 9.98 7.11
CA ILE A 248 12.80 10.07 6.40
C ILE A 248 13.81 10.89 7.20
N ALA A 249 13.46 12.09 7.65
CA ALA A 249 14.39 12.96 8.39
C ALA A 249 14.88 12.32 9.70
N SER A 250 14.00 11.59 10.39
CA SER A 250 14.35 10.85 11.61
C SER A 250 15.33 9.71 11.32
N LEU A 251 15.08 8.95 10.25
CA LEU A 251 15.94 7.85 9.82
C LEU A 251 17.32 8.34 9.33
N GLU A 252 17.38 9.49 8.64
CA GLU A 252 18.63 10.11 8.20
C GLU A 252 19.47 10.56 9.41
N ASN A 253 18.84 11.21 10.39
CA ASN A 253 19.48 11.62 11.63
C ASN A 253 19.99 10.40 12.40
N TRP A 254 19.16 9.36 12.54
CA TRP A 254 19.53 8.10 13.19
C TRP A 254 20.72 7.41 12.52
N LEU A 255 20.75 7.36 11.18
CA LEU A 255 21.88 6.78 10.45
C LEU A 255 23.16 7.58 10.72
N GLN A 256 23.06 8.91 10.81
CA GLN A 256 24.20 9.79 11.05
C GLN A 256 24.71 9.74 12.49
N THR A 257 23.83 9.70 13.49
CA THR A 257 24.22 9.65 14.91
C THR A 257 24.68 8.26 15.31
N ILE A 258 23.88 7.23 15.01
CA ILE A 258 24.10 5.90 15.55
C ILE A 258 25.03 5.08 14.66
N VAL A 259 24.69 4.89 13.39
CA VAL A 259 25.45 3.99 12.51
C VAL A 259 26.79 4.62 12.13
N MET A 260 26.79 5.87 11.66
CA MET A 260 28.02 6.57 11.32
C MET A 260 28.85 6.95 12.55
N GLY A 261 28.21 7.31 13.67
CA GLY A 261 28.91 7.54 14.95
C GLY A 261 29.59 6.28 15.50
N TRP A 262 28.99 5.11 15.30
CA TRP A 262 29.61 3.83 15.66
C TRP A 262 30.75 3.45 14.71
N LEU A 263 30.55 3.61 13.40
CA LEU A 263 31.59 3.35 12.39
C LEU A 263 32.81 4.25 12.57
N THR A 264 32.61 5.54 12.87
CA THR A 264 33.73 6.45 13.15
C THR A 264 34.50 6.00 14.40
N LYS A 265 33.82 5.48 15.44
CA LYS A 265 34.51 4.89 16.61
C LYS A 265 35.30 3.62 16.29
N ILE A 266 34.88 2.81 15.30
CA ILE A 266 35.62 1.62 14.88
C ILE A 266 36.87 2.00 14.07
N TYR A 267 36.74 2.92 13.10
CA TYR A 267 37.80 3.20 12.13
C TYR A 267 38.72 4.37 12.53
N CYS A 268 38.28 5.33 13.34
CA CYS A 268 39.09 6.50 13.74
C CYS A 268 40.03 6.26 14.93
N SER A 269 40.32 5.00 15.29
CA SER A 269 41.37 4.70 16.27
C SER A 269 42.81 4.87 15.73
N SER A 270 43.00 5.33 14.49
CA SER A 270 44.32 5.49 13.86
C SER A 270 44.53 6.91 13.33
N ASP A 271 45.75 7.43 13.49
CA ASP A 271 46.22 8.80 13.16
C ASP A 271 46.18 9.19 11.66
N ALA A 272 45.53 8.42 10.78
CA ALA A 272 45.47 8.64 9.33
C ALA A 272 44.14 9.28 8.90
N ILE A 273 43.86 10.47 9.41
CA ILE A 273 42.54 11.11 9.41
C ILE A 273 42.01 11.45 7.99
N TYR A 274 42.86 11.83 7.03
CA TYR A 274 42.41 12.39 5.75
C TYR A 274 41.94 11.38 4.68
N ASN A 275 42.56 10.20 4.56
CA ASN A 275 42.12 9.20 3.57
C ASN A 275 40.89 8.42 4.02
N ILE A 276 40.72 8.26 5.34
CA ILE A 276 39.60 7.54 5.95
C ILE A 276 38.31 8.33 5.80
N GLU A 277 38.34 9.66 5.92
CA GLU A 277 37.16 10.52 5.80
C GLU A 277 36.50 10.45 4.41
N SER A 278 37.29 10.43 3.34
CA SER A 278 36.76 10.27 1.98
C SER A 278 36.11 8.90 1.73
N SER A 279 36.65 7.85 2.36
CA SER A 279 36.13 6.48 2.27
C SER A 279 34.87 6.31 3.13
N LEU A 280 34.84 6.93 4.31
CA LEU A 280 33.67 7.02 5.17
C LEU A 280 32.53 7.77 4.49
N ASN A 281 32.81 8.84 3.74
CA ASN A 281 31.80 9.58 2.99
C ASN A 281 31.20 8.76 1.84
N LYS A 282 32.03 7.98 1.11
CA LYS A 282 31.53 7.02 0.12
C LYS A 282 30.68 5.93 0.78
N PHE A 283 31.09 5.44 1.95
CA PHE A 283 30.31 4.46 2.70
C PHE A 283 28.98 5.04 3.20
N LYS A 284 28.99 6.29 3.69
CA LYS A 284 27.78 7.04 4.06
C LYS A 284 26.80 7.12 2.89
N GLN A 285 27.26 7.47 1.70
CA GLN A 285 26.39 7.52 0.51
C GLN A 285 25.78 6.15 0.18
N LYS A 286 26.55 5.06 0.27
CA LYS A 286 26.04 3.70 0.07
C LYS A 286 25.01 3.31 1.13
N LEU A 287 25.24 3.65 2.40
CA LEU A 287 24.31 3.38 3.48
C LEU A 287 23.03 4.21 3.36
N MET A 288 23.13 5.47 2.93
CA MET A 288 21.97 6.31 2.63
C MET A 288 21.13 5.73 1.49
N HIS A 289 21.78 5.29 0.40
CA HIS A 289 21.08 4.62 -0.68
C HIS A 289 20.40 3.33 -0.21
N LEU A 290 21.08 2.50 0.59
CA LEU A 290 20.50 1.30 1.19
C LEU A 290 19.31 1.61 2.11
N LEU A 291 19.39 2.69 2.90
CA LEU A 291 18.30 3.15 3.75
C LEU A 291 17.08 3.52 2.90
N TYR A 292 17.25 4.30 1.83
CA TYR A 292 16.16 4.62 0.92
C TYR A 292 15.61 3.38 0.21
N GLU A 293 16.47 2.44 -0.21
CA GLU A 293 16.05 1.20 -0.86
C GLU A 293 15.21 0.32 0.08
N THR A 294 15.67 0.12 1.32
CA THR A 294 14.97 -0.66 2.33
C THR A 294 13.66 0.00 2.76
N TYR A 295 13.66 1.32 3.00
CA TYR A 295 12.46 2.10 3.29
C TYR A 295 11.43 2.00 2.16
N THR A 296 11.85 2.23 0.91
CA THR A 296 10.99 2.13 -0.27
C THR A 296 10.39 0.73 -0.40
N ARG A 297 11.19 -0.33 -0.21
CA ARG A 297 10.71 -1.72 -0.26
C ARG A 297 9.65 -2.00 0.80
N THR A 298 9.86 -1.57 2.04
CA THR A 298 8.87 -1.75 3.12
C THR A 298 7.58 -0.96 2.87
N ARG A 299 7.69 0.26 2.33
CA ARG A 299 6.53 1.09 1.98
C ARG A 299 5.76 0.53 0.78
N ILE A 300 6.44 -0.04 -0.22
CA ILE A 300 5.79 -0.75 -1.34
C ILE A 300 4.95 -1.92 -0.84
N GLU A 301 5.43 -2.70 0.13
CA GLU A 301 4.66 -3.81 0.72
C GLU A 301 3.40 -3.34 1.45
N GLN A 302 3.42 -2.13 2.01
CA GLN A 302 2.31 -1.51 2.75
C GLN A 302 1.45 -0.58 1.88
N LEU A 303 1.83 -0.38 0.61
CA LEU A 303 1.26 0.66 -0.25
C LEU A 303 -0.25 0.54 -0.45
N PHE A 304 -0.78 -0.68 -0.47
CA PHE A 304 -2.23 -0.90 -0.53
C PHE A 304 -2.96 -0.30 0.68
N ASN A 305 -2.41 -0.46 1.89
CA ASN A 305 -3.01 0.10 3.10
C ASN A 305 -2.85 1.63 3.12
N ILE A 306 -1.68 2.13 2.71
CA ILE A 306 -1.42 3.57 2.54
C ILE A 306 -2.47 4.20 1.61
N ILE A 307 -2.81 3.53 0.50
CA ILE A 307 -3.81 4.05 -0.44
C ILE A 307 -5.21 4.12 0.20
N ILE A 308 -5.59 3.14 1.01
CA ILE A 308 -6.93 3.09 1.64
C ILE A 308 -7.08 4.14 2.74
N GLU A 309 -6.01 4.42 3.48
CA GLU A 309 -6.00 5.40 4.58
C GLU A 309 -5.78 6.85 4.09
N TYR A 310 -5.73 7.08 2.78
CA TYR A 310 -5.70 8.41 2.20
C TYR A 310 -7.04 9.14 2.50
N PRO A 311 -7.03 10.40 3.01
CA PRO A 311 -5.96 11.40 2.93
C PRO A 311 -4.99 11.48 4.12
N ASP A 312 -5.23 10.76 5.22
CA ASP A 312 -4.42 10.88 6.45
C ASP A 312 -2.95 10.43 6.21
N SER A 313 -2.76 9.51 5.27
CA SER A 313 -1.47 8.95 4.88
C SER A 313 -0.64 9.79 3.88
N ASP A 314 -1.00 11.04 3.60
CA ASP A 314 -0.29 11.90 2.63
C ASP A 314 1.23 12.04 2.90
N PRO A 315 1.70 12.19 4.16
CA PRO A 315 3.13 12.28 4.45
C PRO A 315 3.92 11.03 4.04
N ALA A 316 3.33 9.84 4.15
CA ALA A 316 3.96 8.60 3.71
C ALA A 316 4.10 8.51 2.18
N ILE A 317 3.17 9.13 1.44
CA ILE A 317 3.22 9.20 -0.02
C ILE A 317 4.29 10.19 -0.47
N GLU A 318 4.42 11.33 0.19
CA GLU A 318 5.47 12.32 -0.09
C GLU A 318 6.87 11.73 0.19
N ASP A 319 7.02 11.02 1.30
CA ASP A 319 8.24 10.28 1.60
C ASP A 319 8.59 9.28 0.48
N LEU A 320 7.60 8.50 0.02
CA LEU A 320 7.79 7.54 -1.07
C LEU A 320 8.16 8.24 -2.39
N ARG A 321 7.57 9.41 -2.69
CA ARG A 321 7.90 10.24 -3.86
C ARG A 321 9.38 10.62 -3.85
N ILE A 322 9.90 11.11 -2.72
CA ILE A 322 11.30 11.48 -2.55
C ILE A 322 12.22 10.26 -2.70
N CYS A 323 11.85 9.12 -2.13
CA CYS A 323 12.67 7.91 -2.21
C CYS A 323 12.67 7.27 -3.62
N LEU A 324 11.57 7.33 -4.36
CA LEU A 324 11.49 6.82 -5.74
C LEU A 324 12.33 7.65 -6.71
N GLN A 325 12.55 8.95 -6.46
CA GLN A 325 13.48 9.74 -7.27
C GLN A 325 14.95 9.31 -7.09
N LYS A 326 15.26 8.67 -5.96
CA LYS A 326 16.61 8.23 -5.58
C LYS A 326 16.84 6.73 -5.79
N THR A 327 15.82 5.96 -6.18
CA THR A 327 15.89 4.49 -6.27
C THR A 327 15.26 3.99 -7.58
N ASP A 328 15.77 2.86 -8.10
CA ASP A 328 15.29 2.26 -9.35
C ASP A 328 14.10 1.28 -9.14
N LEU A 329 13.33 1.43 -8.06
CA LEU A 329 12.31 0.46 -7.63
C LEU A 329 10.92 0.65 -8.25
N ARG A 330 10.79 1.53 -9.25
CA ARG A 330 9.52 1.87 -9.91
C ARG A 330 8.78 0.65 -10.48
N GLN A 331 9.49 -0.25 -11.16
CA GLN A 331 8.88 -1.48 -11.73
C GLN A 331 8.43 -2.46 -10.65
N CYS A 332 9.19 -2.58 -9.56
CA CYS A 332 8.83 -3.42 -8.42
C CYS A 332 7.54 -2.93 -7.76
N LEU A 333 7.38 -1.60 -7.62
CA LEU A 333 6.16 -0.98 -7.11
C LEU A 333 4.94 -1.37 -7.95
N VAL A 334 5.02 -1.23 -9.28
CA VAL A 334 3.91 -1.56 -10.18
C VAL A 334 3.51 -3.04 -10.03
N GLN A 335 4.46 -3.96 -10.09
CA GLN A 335 4.17 -5.40 -9.99
C GLN A 335 3.56 -5.78 -8.65
N LYS A 336 4.11 -5.27 -7.54
CA LYS A 336 3.61 -5.57 -6.18
C LYS A 336 2.24 -4.96 -5.94
N LEU A 337 2.01 -3.73 -6.38
CA LEU A 337 0.71 -3.08 -6.20
C LEU A 337 -0.37 -3.72 -7.08
N GLN A 338 -0.07 -4.06 -8.34
CA GLN A 338 -0.99 -4.83 -9.19
C GLN A 338 -1.36 -6.17 -8.54
N SER A 339 -0.36 -6.92 -8.05
CA SER A 339 -0.61 -8.19 -7.35
C SER A 339 -1.46 -8.00 -6.09
N ALA A 340 -1.25 -6.92 -5.34
CA ALA A 340 -2.05 -6.61 -4.16
C ALA A 340 -3.50 -6.26 -4.51
N LEU A 341 -3.72 -5.47 -5.57
CA LEU A 341 -5.07 -5.14 -6.07
C LEU A 341 -5.81 -6.39 -6.57
N GLU A 342 -5.15 -7.25 -7.34
CA GLU A 342 -5.74 -8.49 -7.84
C GLU A 342 -6.14 -9.46 -6.72
N THR A 343 -5.28 -9.60 -5.70
CA THR A 343 -5.51 -10.56 -4.60
C THR A 343 -6.52 -10.07 -3.57
N ARG A 344 -6.58 -8.76 -3.29
CA ARG A 344 -7.40 -8.21 -2.19
C ARG A 344 -8.67 -7.51 -2.63
N LEU A 345 -8.74 -7.04 -3.87
CA LEU A 345 -9.79 -6.11 -4.32
C LEU A 345 -10.53 -6.59 -5.57
N LEU A 346 -9.84 -7.20 -6.53
CA LEU A 346 -10.42 -7.65 -7.80
C LEU A 346 -10.96 -9.08 -7.74
N HIS A 347 -11.77 -9.38 -6.72
CA HIS A 347 -12.44 -10.67 -6.61
C HIS A 347 -13.97 -10.53 -6.44
N PRO A 348 -14.77 -11.53 -6.84
CA PRO A 348 -16.23 -11.43 -6.83
C PRO A 348 -16.87 -11.16 -5.46
N GLY A 349 -16.15 -11.44 -4.37
CA GLY A 349 -16.61 -11.19 -3.00
C GLY A 349 -16.61 -9.71 -2.55
N VAL A 350 -16.03 -8.78 -3.32
CA VAL A 350 -16.05 -7.35 -2.99
C VAL A 350 -17.20 -6.65 -3.72
N ASN A 351 -17.91 -5.78 -3.01
CA ASN A 351 -18.96 -4.95 -3.60
C ASN A 351 -18.35 -3.88 -4.53
N THR A 352 -19.06 -3.58 -5.61
CA THR A 352 -18.69 -2.53 -6.58
C THR A 352 -18.43 -1.15 -5.96
N PRO A 353 -19.23 -0.64 -5.00
CA PRO A 353 -18.93 0.64 -4.35
C PRO A 353 -17.56 0.66 -3.64
N ASP A 354 -17.18 -0.42 -2.95
CA ASP A 354 -15.90 -0.49 -2.23
C ASP A 354 -14.70 -0.52 -3.20
N ILE A 355 -14.87 -1.14 -4.36
CA ILE A 355 -13.87 -1.13 -5.43
C ILE A 355 -13.70 0.29 -5.98
N LEU A 356 -14.80 1.03 -6.15
CA LEU A 356 -14.79 2.40 -6.67
C LEU A 356 -14.16 3.38 -5.67
N THR A 357 -14.48 3.28 -4.38
CA THR A 357 -13.88 4.14 -3.34
C THR A 357 -12.37 3.94 -3.26
N ALA A 358 -11.92 2.68 -3.22
CA ALA A 358 -10.50 2.36 -3.26
C ALA A 358 -9.83 2.79 -4.57
N TYR A 359 -10.54 2.72 -5.71
CA TYR A 359 -10.05 3.24 -6.98
C TYR A 359 -9.84 4.75 -6.92
N ILE A 360 -10.80 5.51 -6.37
CA ILE A 360 -10.70 6.97 -6.22
C ILE A 360 -9.54 7.34 -5.29
N ALA A 361 -9.40 6.65 -4.16
CA ALA A 361 -8.28 6.83 -3.24
C ALA A 361 -6.94 6.52 -3.93
N ALA A 362 -6.87 5.44 -4.72
CA ALA A 362 -5.68 5.10 -5.51
C ALA A 362 -5.34 6.18 -6.54
N ILE A 363 -6.33 6.80 -7.17
CA ILE A 363 -6.10 7.89 -8.12
C ILE A 363 -5.46 9.09 -7.43
N ARG A 364 -6.02 9.51 -6.30
CA ARG A 364 -5.51 10.66 -5.54
C ARG A 364 -4.11 10.40 -5.01
N ALA A 365 -3.90 9.25 -4.38
CA ALA A 365 -2.61 8.84 -3.85
C ALA A 365 -1.53 8.70 -4.94
N LEU A 366 -1.83 8.07 -6.07
CA LEU A 366 -0.86 7.87 -7.16
C LEU A 366 -0.59 9.14 -7.97
N ARG A 367 -1.54 10.08 -8.07
CA ARG A 367 -1.29 11.41 -8.64
C ARG A 367 -0.31 12.20 -7.79
N GLN A 368 -0.45 12.10 -6.46
CA GLN A 368 0.54 12.66 -5.57
C GLN A 368 1.87 11.90 -5.75
N LEU A 369 1.90 10.57 -5.75
CA LEU A 369 3.17 9.86 -5.93
C LEU A 369 3.92 10.21 -7.24
N ASP A 370 3.20 10.30 -8.36
CA ASP A 370 3.78 10.57 -9.68
C ASP A 370 2.96 11.61 -10.47
N PRO A 371 3.40 12.87 -10.50
CA PRO A 371 2.77 13.94 -11.27
C PRO A 371 2.74 13.67 -12.79
N THR A 372 3.49 12.70 -13.31
CA THR A 372 3.45 12.35 -14.74
C THR A 372 2.23 11.49 -15.11
N GLY A 373 1.57 10.86 -14.13
CA GLY A 373 0.41 10.00 -14.34
C GLY A 373 0.72 8.62 -14.94
N VAL A 374 2.00 8.29 -15.18
CA VAL A 374 2.40 7.02 -15.81
C VAL A 374 2.23 5.84 -14.84
N LEU A 375 2.58 6.00 -13.55
CA LEU A 375 2.33 4.94 -12.55
C LEU A 375 0.84 4.64 -12.40
N LEU A 376 0.02 5.69 -12.35
CA LEU A 376 -1.42 5.56 -12.25
C LEU A 376 -1.95 4.70 -13.39
N GLU A 377 -1.52 4.98 -14.62
CA GLU A 377 -1.99 4.24 -15.79
C GLU A 377 -1.66 2.75 -15.73
N MET A 378 -0.40 2.42 -15.44
CA MET A 378 0.06 1.04 -15.38
C MET A 378 -0.63 0.25 -14.26
N VAL A 379 -0.74 0.83 -13.07
CA VAL A 379 -1.34 0.15 -11.90
C VAL A 379 -2.85 -0.03 -12.06
N THR A 380 -3.55 0.94 -12.65
CA THR A 380 -5.01 0.92 -12.73
C THR A 380 -5.56 0.09 -13.90
N GLN A 381 -4.73 -0.31 -14.86
CA GLN A 381 -5.14 -1.13 -15.99
C GLN A 381 -5.99 -2.37 -15.60
N PRO A 382 -5.55 -3.26 -14.68
CA PRO A 382 -6.34 -4.42 -14.26
C PRO A 382 -7.68 -4.01 -13.61
N VAL A 383 -7.70 -2.93 -12.82
CA VAL A 383 -8.92 -2.42 -12.18
C VAL A 383 -9.94 -1.98 -13.23
N ARG A 384 -9.50 -1.25 -14.27
CA ARG A 384 -10.38 -0.81 -15.36
C ARG A 384 -10.94 -2.00 -16.14
N GLN A 385 -10.11 -3.01 -16.42
CA GLN A 385 -10.57 -4.22 -17.11
C GLN A 385 -11.62 -4.97 -16.28
N TYR A 386 -11.43 -5.06 -14.97
CA TYR A 386 -12.39 -5.70 -14.07
C TYR A 386 -13.71 -4.92 -13.98
N LEU A 387 -13.67 -3.59 -13.79
CA LEU A 387 -14.88 -2.75 -13.73
C LEU A 387 -15.72 -2.82 -15.02
N ARG A 388 -15.09 -2.99 -16.19
CA ARG A 388 -15.81 -3.21 -17.46
C ARG A 388 -16.61 -4.51 -17.51
N THR A 389 -16.19 -5.54 -16.76
CA THR A 389 -16.90 -6.84 -16.75
C THR A 389 -18.14 -6.84 -15.88
N ARG A 390 -18.26 -5.86 -14.96
CA ARG A 390 -19.38 -5.72 -14.03
C ARG A 390 -20.42 -4.77 -14.60
N ASP A 391 -21.64 -5.26 -14.74
CA ASP A 391 -22.81 -4.56 -15.27
C ASP A 391 -23.35 -3.48 -14.33
N ASP A 392 -23.25 -3.70 -13.02
CA ASP A 392 -23.73 -2.79 -11.97
C ASP A 392 -22.87 -1.53 -11.79
N THR A 393 -21.67 -1.49 -12.37
CA THR A 393 -20.69 -0.43 -12.06
C THR A 393 -21.12 0.96 -12.47
N VAL A 394 -21.72 1.13 -13.65
CA VAL A 394 -22.15 2.46 -14.12
C VAL A 394 -23.25 3.00 -13.20
N ARG A 395 -24.21 2.15 -12.83
CA ARG A 395 -25.28 2.50 -11.87
C ARG A 395 -24.70 2.90 -10.52
N CYS A 396 -23.70 2.18 -10.01
CA CYS A 396 -23.00 2.55 -8.76
C CYS A 396 -22.27 3.89 -8.86
N VAL A 397 -21.58 4.18 -9.96
CA VAL A 397 -20.89 5.48 -10.17
C VAL A 397 -21.91 6.61 -10.18
N VAL A 398 -23.01 6.48 -10.94
CA VAL A 398 -24.05 7.51 -11.01
C VAL A 398 -24.74 7.68 -9.65
N THR A 399 -25.01 6.60 -8.93
CA THR A 399 -25.58 6.65 -7.58
C THR A 399 -24.64 7.41 -6.64
N SER A 400 -23.34 7.10 -6.66
CA SER A 400 -22.34 7.76 -5.80
C SER A 400 -22.16 9.26 -6.10
N LEU A 401 -22.41 9.69 -7.35
CA LEU A 401 -22.41 11.12 -7.74
C LEU A 401 -23.68 11.86 -7.29
N THR A 402 -24.78 11.13 -7.07
CA THR A 402 -26.12 11.69 -6.82
C THR A 402 -26.64 11.42 -5.40
N ASP A 403 -25.83 10.79 -4.53
CA ASP A 403 -26.19 10.48 -3.15
C ASP A 403 -25.87 11.64 -2.18
N ASP A 404 -26.53 11.65 -1.02
CA ASP A 404 -26.53 12.75 -0.03
C ASP A 404 -25.27 12.79 0.87
N GLY A 405 -24.34 11.84 0.74
CA GLY A 405 -23.11 11.80 1.54
C GLY A 405 -22.06 12.83 1.07
N PRO A 406 -21.07 13.18 1.92
CA PRO A 406 -19.83 13.82 1.48
C PRO A 406 -19.03 12.82 0.63
N SER A 407 -19.54 12.51 -0.56
CA SER A 407 -18.88 11.68 -1.54
C SER A 407 -17.75 12.51 -2.13
N ASP A 408 -16.54 12.03 -2.00
CA ASP A 408 -15.32 12.60 -2.59
C ASP A 408 -15.51 13.02 -4.06
N LEU A 409 -16.36 12.30 -4.79
CA LEU A 409 -16.70 12.56 -6.19
C LEU A 409 -17.60 13.80 -6.39
N ALA A 410 -18.49 14.10 -5.45
CA ALA A 410 -19.37 15.27 -5.53
C ALA A 410 -18.57 16.57 -5.34
N GLU A 411 -17.51 16.53 -4.54
CA GLU A 411 -16.57 17.64 -4.39
C GLU A 411 -15.72 17.82 -5.66
N GLU A 412 -15.27 16.73 -6.29
CA GLU A 412 -14.58 16.77 -7.59
C GLU A 412 -15.48 17.26 -8.72
N LEU A 413 -16.77 16.92 -8.69
CA LEU A 413 -17.78 17.48 -9.61
C LEU A 413 -17.85 19.01 -9.47
N ALA A 414 -17.85 19.53 -8.25
CA ALA A 414 -17.93 20.97 -7.97
C ALA A 414 -16.67 21.76 -8.35
N ARG A 415 -15.49 21.12 -8.42
CA ARG A 415 -14.21 21.76 -8.80
C ARG A 415 -14.10 22.10 -10.29
N GLY A 416 -14.96 21.52 -11.14
CA GLY A 416 -15.32 22.05 -12.47
C GLY A 416 -14.19 22.31 -13.48
N GLU A 417 -13.76 21.27 -14.21
CA GLU A 417 -13.16 21.41 -15.55
C GLU A 417 -14.04 20.70 -16.59
N THR A 418 -14.25 21.26 -17.78
CA THR A 418 -15.08 20.60 -18.81
C THR A 418 -14.46 19.27 -19.23
N LEU A 419 -15.26 18.21 -19.46
CA LEU A 419 -14.77 16.94 -20.00
C LEU A 419 -14.34 17.17 -21.45
N GLN A 420 -13.10 17.62 -21.65
CA GLN A 420 -12.48 17.56 -22.96
C GLN A 420 -12.34 16.08 -23.32
N VAL A 421 -13.20 15.61 -24.22
CA VAL A 421 -12.92 14.39 -24.97
C VAL A 421 -11.65 14.74 -25.71
N TYR A 422 -10.51 14.18 -25.28
CA TYR A 422 -9.25 14.38 -25.99
C TYR A 422 -9.43 13.77 -27.38
N ASP A 423 -9.82 14.60 -28.33
CA ASP A 423 -9.47 14.35 -29.71
C ASP A 423 -7.94 14.30 -29.73
N ASN A 424 -7.36 13.24 -30.30
CA ASN A 424 -5.91 13.07 -30.43
C ASN A 424 -5.34 14.05 -31.47
N SER A 425 -5.72 15.32 -31.39
CA SER A 425 -5.23 16.38 -32.26
C SER A 425 -3.82 16.78 -31.78
N PRO A 426 -2.79 16.80 -32.65
CA PRO A 426 -1.42 17.11 -32.26
C PRO A 426 -1.17 18.57 -31.85
N HIS A 427 -2.21 19.40 -31.74
CA HIS A 427 -2.08 20.86 -31.66
C HIS A 427 -2.17 21.45 -30.25
N ASP A 428 -2.43 20.65 -29.21
CA ASP A 428 -2.56 21.15 -27.83
C ASP A 428 -1.23 21.36 -27.10
N VAL A 429 -0.15 21.74 -27.80
CA VAL A 429 1.06 22.23 -27.14
C VAL A 429 0.92 23.73 -26.97
N ASP A 430 0.26 24.14 -25.89
CA ASP A 430 0.20 25.52 -25.41
C ASP A 430 1.58 26.21 -25.56
N PRO A 431 1.76 27.12 -26.54
CA PRO A 431 3.08 27.66 -26.91
C PRO A 431 3.71 28.49 -25.80
N GLU A 432 2.91 28.94 -24.82
CA GLU A 432 3.32 29.87 -23.78
C GLU A 432 4.05 29.17 -22.61
N ASN A 433 4.01 27.83 -22.50
CA ASN A 433 4.55 27.06 -21.36
C ASN A 433 5.67 26.06 -21.74
N TRP A 434 6.47 26.37 -22.78
CA TRP A 434 7.54 25.48 -23.26
C TRP A 434 8.64 25.18 -22.21
N GLU A 435 8.86 26.08 -21.25
CA GLU A 435 9.88 25.92 -20.18
C GLU A 435 9.51 24.83 -19.15
N GLN A 436 8.23 24.51 -19.02
CA GLN A 436 7.71 23.49 -18.08
C GLN A 436 7.54 22.12 -18.74
N TRP A 437 7.80 22.04 -20.04
CA TRP A 437 7.66 20.80 -20.79
C TRP A 437 8.87 19.89 -20.55
N ASN A 438 8.59 18.72 -19.96
CA ASN A 438 9.56 17.64 -19.83
C ASN A 438 9.12 16.46 -20.71
N PRO A 439 10.07 15.77 -21.37
CA PRO A 439 9.75 14.56 -22.14
C PRO A 439 9.17 13.47 -21.23
N ASP A 440 8.36 12.61 -21.83
CA ASP A 440 7.79 11.46 -21.13
C ASP A 440 8.89 10.48 -20.68
N PRO A 441 8.73 9.84 -19.51
CA PRO A 441 9.65 8.80 -19.05
C PRO A 441 9.60 7.58 -19.98
N VAL A 442 10.67 6.78 -19.98
CA VAL A 442 10.83 5.60 -20.86
C VAL A 442 9.71 4.56 -20.73
N ASP A 443 9.04 4.53 -19.59
CA ASP A 443 7.95 3.59 -19.28
C ASP A 443 6.58 4.07 -19.79
N ALA A 444 6.49 5.28 -20.34
CA ALA A 444 5.22 5.84 -20.81
C ALA A 444 4.78 5.17 -22.11
N ASP A 445 3.48 4.86 -22.20
CA ASP A 445 2.88 4.35 -23.44
C ASP A 445 3.02 5.42 -24.57
N PRO A 446 3.69 5.10 -25.69
CA PRO A 446 3.89 6.03 -26.80
C PRO A 446 2.61 6.36 -27.57
N SER A 447 1.52 5.62 -27.35
CA SER A 447 0.22 5.90 -27.98
C SER A 447 -0.53 7.08 -27.34
N LYS A 448 -0.08 7.58 -26.18
CA LYS A 448 -0.75 8.64 -25.43
C LYS A 448 0.18 9.79 -25.08
N THR A 449 -0.37 11.01 -25.12
CA THR A 449 0.38 12.23 -24.80
C THR A 449 0.48 12.47 -23.30
N SER A 450 1.59 13.08 -22.87
CA SER A 450 1.84 13.51 -21.49
C SER A 450 0.71 14.38 -20.92
N LYS A 451 0.14 15.27 -21.73
CA LYS A 451 -0.96 16.14 -21.33
C LYS A 451 -2.24 15.34 -21.03
N SER A 452 -2.63 14.40 -21.87
CA SER A 452 -3.82 13.57 -21.65
C SER A 452 -3.73 12.75 -20.34
N ARG A 453 -2.53 12.25 -19.99
CA ARG A 453 -2.31 11.56 -18.70
C ARG A 453 -2.45 12.50 -17.49
N ARG A 454 -1.92 13.73 -17.60
CA ARG A 454 -1.88 14.70 -16.48
C ARG A 454 -3.20 15.43 -16.23
N THR A 455 -3.99 15.70 -17.27
CA THR A 455 -5.23 16.50 -17.15
C THR A 455 -6.50 15.65 -17.09
N SER A 456 -6.40 14.32 -17.13
CA SER A 456 -7.59 13.48 -16.93
C SER A 456 -8.09 13.64 -15.50
N ASP A 457 -9.30 14.14 -15.31
CA ASP A 457 -9.95 14.17 -13.99
C ASP A 457 -10.40 12.78 -13.53
N ILE A 458 -10.68 12.63 -12.23
CA ILE A 458 -11.16 11.36 -11.66
C ILE A 458 -12.42 10.90 -12.42
N ILE A 459 -13.35 11.82 -12.69
CA ILE A 459 -14.58 11.57 -13.45
C ILE A 459 -14.24 11.22 -14.90
N SER A 460 -13.34 11.97 -15.56
CA SER A 460 -12.87 11.64 -16.92
C SER A 460 -12.29 10.23 -16.98
N MET A 461 -11.50 9.84 -15.98
CA MET A 461 -10.90 8.51 -15.95
C MET A 461 -11.92 7.40 -15.70
N LEU A 462 -12.95 7.66 -14.87
CA LEU A 462 -14.08 6.75 -14.68
C LEU A 462 -14.92 6.59 -15.96
N VAL A 463 -15.24 7.68 -16.66
CA VAL A 463 -15.98 7.65 -17.92
C VAL A 463 -15.16 6.97 -19.03
N ASN A 464 -13.85 7.23 -19.08
CA ASN A 464 -12.93 6.56 -20.01
C ASN A 464 -12.80 5.05 -19.78
N VAL A 465 -13.14 4.54 -18.58
CA VAL A 465 -13.27 3.09 -18.38
C VAL A 465 -14.32 2.54 -19.33
N TYR A 466 -15.46 3.18 -19.51
CA TYR A 466 -16.55 2.63 -20.33
C TYR A 466 -16.46 3.01 -21.81
N GLY A 467 -15.64 4.01 -22.14
CA GLY A 467 -15.32 4.39 -23.52
C GLY A 467 -16.37 5.25 -24.21
N SER A 468 -17.61 5.32 -23.71
CA SER A 468 -18.64 6.23 -24.21
C SER A 468 -19.34 6.99 -23.08
N LYS A 469 -19.61 8.28 -23.33
CA LYS A 469 -20.42 9.14 -22.46
C LYS A 469 -21.90 8.73 -22.48
N GLU A 470 -22.37 8.20 -23.60
CA GLU A 470 -23.77 7.82 -23.83
C GLU A 470 -24.27 6.76 -22.82
N LEU A 471 -23.43 5.77 -22.47
CA LEU A 471 -23.79 4.76 -21.46
C LEU A 471 -24.04 5.39 -20.09
N PHE A 472 -23.19 6.34 -19.71
CA PHE A 472 -23.34 7.07 -18.44
C PHE A 472 -24.61 7.92 -18.44
N VAL A 473 -24.88 8.65 -19.53
CA VAL A 473 -26.07 9.50 -19.65
C VAL A 473 -27.36 8.68 -19.65
N ASN A 474 -27.39 7.52 -20.31
CA ASN A 474 -28.59 6.68 -20.35
C ASN A 474 -28.88 6.04 -18.98
N GLU A 475 -27.85 5.60 -18.25
CA GLU A 475 -28.02 5.11 -16.88
C GLU A 475 -28.46 6.22 -15.93
N TYR A 476 -27.89 7.43 -16.05
CA TYR A 476 -28.35 8.60 -15.29
C TYR A 476 -29.81 8.93 -15.58
N ARG A 477 -30.22 8.91 -16.85
CA ARG A 477 -31.62 9.12 -17.26
C ARG A 477 -32.55 8.09 -16.61
N THR A 478 -32.15 6.82 -16.59
CA THR A 478 -32.92 5.71 -15.99
C THR A 478 -33.03 5.86 -14.47
N LEU A 479 -31.92 6.20 -13.81
CA LEU A 479 -31.88 6.40 -12.36
C LEU A 479 -32.71 7.62 -11.93
N LEU A 480 -32.58 8.73 -12.67
CA LEU A 480 -33.39 9.93 -12.45
C LEU A 480 -34.88 9.63 -12.62
N ALA A 481 -35.26 8.84 -13.63
CA ALA A 481 -36.65 8.42 -13.82
C ALA A 481 -37.18 7.61 -12.62
N ASP A 482 -36.42 6.61 -12.17
CA ASP A 482 -36.78 5.79 -11.00
C ASP A 482 -36.92 6.63 -9.72
N ARG A 483 -36.01 7.59 -9.47
CA ARG A 483 -36.07 8.48 -8.30
C ARG A 483 -37.27 9.42 -8.33
N LEU A 484 -37.55 10.05 -9.48
CA LEU A 484 -38.67 10.97 -9.62
C LEU A 484 -40.02 10.26 -9.44
N LEU A 485 -40.15 9.02 -9.91
CA LEU A 485 -41.39 8.24 -9.79
C LEU A 485 -41.59 7.64 -8.40
N SER A 486 -40.52 7.21 -7.73
CA SER A 486 -40.59 6.56 -6.41
C SER A 486 -40.83 7.52 -5.25
N GLN A 487 -40.39 8.78 -5.36
CA GLN A 487 -40.50 9.72 -4.24
C GLN A 487 -41.93 10.27 -4.05
N TYR A 488 -42.84 10.10 -5.03
CA TYR A 488 -44.24 10.59 -5.07
C TYR A 488 -44.47 12.05 -4.58
N THR A 489 -43.40 12.80 -4.41
CA THR A 489 -43.32 14.15 -3.85
C THR A 489 -42.54 15.01 -4.83
N TYR A 490 -43.01 16.24 -5.05
CA TYR A 490 -42.43 17.14 -6.05
C TYR A 490 -41.15 17.85 -5.57
N ASN A 491 -40.28 17.18 -4.81
CA ASN A 491 -39.03 17.76 -4.32
C ASN A 491 -37.88 17.53 -5.32
N THR A 492 -37.74 18.44 -6.28
CA THR A 492 -36.76 18.32 -7.37
C THR A 492 -35.49 19.15 -7.15
N GLU A 493 -35.34 19.86 -6.04
CA GLU A 493 -34.23 20.81 -5.84
C GLU A 493 -32.85 20.16 -5.91
N LYS A 494 -32.71 18.97 -5.31
CA LYS A 494 -31.45 18.21 -5.32
C LYS A 494 -31.07 17.74 -6.73
N GLU A 495 -32.03 17.20 -7.45
CA GLU A 495 -31.82 16.68 -8.81
C GLU A 495 -31.49 17.80 -9.80
N ILE A 496 -32.07 19.00 -9.61
CA ILE A 496 -31.69 20.20 -10.39
C ILE A 496 -30.22 20.55 -10.15
N ARG A 497 -29.77 20.59 -8.88
CA ARG A 497 -28.37 20.88 -8.54
C ARG A 497 -27.39 19.88 -9.17
N TYR A 498 -27.68 18.58 -9.08
CA TYR A 498 -26.82 17.56 -9.69
C TYR A 498 -26.81 17.64 -11.21
N LEU A 499 -27.95 17.93 -11.85
CA LEU A 499 -28.03 18.14 -13.29
C LEU A 499 -27.16 19.32 -13.73
N GLU A 500 -27.19 20.45 -13.01
CA GLU A 500 -26.35 21.61 -13.31
C GLU A 500 -24.85 21.29 -13.23
N LEU A 501 -24.42 20.54 -12.19
CA LEU A 501 -23.03 20.09 -12.06
C LEU A 501 -22.63 19.15 -13.21
N LEU A 502 -23.51 18.26 -13.64
CA LEU A 502 -23.26 17.37 -14.77
C LEU A 502 -23.22 18.13 -16.10
N LYS A 503 -24.05 19.17 -16.28
CA LYS A 503 -24.01 20.04 -17.48
C LYS A 503 -22.68 20.74 -17.64
N ILE A 504 -22.06 21.20 -16.54
CA ILE A 504 -20.73 21.80 -16.56
C ILE A 504 -19.69 20.81 -17.11
N ARG A 505 -19.83 19.52 -16.81
CA ARG A 505 -18.86 18.48 -17.20
C ARG A 505 -19.12 17.88 -18.59
N PHE A 506 -20.35 17.44 -18.87
CA PHE A 506 -20.71 16.70 -20.09
C PHE A 506 -21.22 17.60 -21.22
N GLY A 507 -21.65 18.82 -20.90
CA GLY A 507 -22.30 19.75 -21.84
C GLY A 507 -23.83 19.59 -21.86
N ASP A 508 -24.51 20.59 -22.42
CA ASP A 508 -25.97 20.70 -22.35
C ASP A 508 -26.72 19.73 -23.28
N SER A 509 -26.13 19.36 -24.42
CA SER A 509 -26.83 18.62 -25.49
C SER A 509 -27.24 17.21 -25.08
N GLU A 510 -26.35 16.46 -24.40
CA GLU A 510 -26.60 15.07 -24.02
C GLU A 510 -27.59 14.97 -22.85
N LEU A 511 -27.61 15.97 -21.96
CA LEU A 511 -28.44 16.00 -20.75
C LEU A 511 -29.81 16.64 -20.95
N HIS A 512 -30.15 17.03 -22.19
CA HIS A 512 -31.43 17.65 -22.51
C HIS A 512 -32.63 16.79 -22.10
N TYR A 513 -32.56 15.47 -22.27
CA TYR A 513 -33.63 14.55 -21.86
C TYR A 513 -33.93 14.65 -20.35
N CYS A 514 -32.89 14.68 -19.52
CA CYS A 514 -33.02 14.78 -18.06
C CYS A 514 -33.61 16.14 -17.64
N GLU A 515 -33.26 17.22 -18.35
CA GLU A 515 -33.83 18.55 -18.13
C GLU A 515 -35.34 18.59 -18.41
N VAL A 516 -35.77 17.97 -19.52
CA VAL A 516 -37.20 17.88 -19.85
C VAL A 516 -37.95 17.06 -18.80
N MET A 517 -37.37 15.97 -18.27
CA MET A 517 -37.98 15.18 -17.20
C MET A 517 -38.22 16.01 -15.92
N LEU A 518 -37.25 16.82 -15.50
CA LEU A 518 -37.42 17.71 -14.34
C LEU A 518 -38.46 18.80 -14.60
N LYS A 519 -38.50 19.33 -15.82
CA LYS A 519 -39.53 20.30 -16.24
C LYS A 519 -40.93 19.68 -16.23
N ASP A 520 -41.08 18.44 -16.68
CA ASP A 520 -42.34 17.70 -16.64
C ASP A 520 -42.86 17.57 -15.19
N MET A 521 -41.98 17.33 -14.21
CA MET A 521 -42.36 17.29 -12.79
C MET A 521 -42.87 18.64 -12.28
N TYR A 522 -42.20 19.72 -12.64
CA TYR A 522 -42.63 21.08 -12.30
C TYR A 522 -43.97 21.45 -12.96
N ASP A 523 -44.11 21.17 -14.25
CA ASP A 523 -45.33 21.42 -15.01
C ASP A 523 -46.49 20.55 -14.50
N SER A 524 -46.22 19.30 -14.13
CA SER A 524 -47.20 18.40 -13.49
C SER A 524 -47.70 18.97 -12.17
N LYS A 525 -46.81 19.43 -11.28
CA LYS A 525 -47.19 20.08 -10.01
C LYS A 525 -48.11 21.29 -10.26
N ARG A 526 -47.74 22.13 -11.24
CA ARG A 526 -48.50 23.32 -11.61
C ARG A 526 -49.87 22.98 -12.21
N ILE A 527 -49.95 21.99 -13.09
CA ILE A 527 -51.19 21.54 -13.71
C ILE A 527 -52.13 20.94 -12.66
N ASN A 528 -51.63 20.05 -11.79
CA ASN A 528 -52.44 19.49 -10.69
C ASN A 528 -52.97 20.58 -9.76
N ALA A 529 -52.11 21.53 -9.35
CA ALA A 529 -52.53 22.65 -8.51
C ALA A 529 -53.61 23.50 -9.19
N HIS A 530 -53.49 23.75 -10.49
CA HIS A 530 -54.49 24.50 -11.25
C HIS A 530 -55.82 23.74 -11.39
N LEU A 531 -55.77 22.45 -11.70
CA LEU A 531 -56.95 21.60 -11.83
C LEU A 531 -57.69 21.43 -10.50
N LEU A 532 -56.98 21.35 -9.37
CA LEU A 532 -57.57 21.22 -8.04
C LEU A 532 -58.11 22.53 -7.47
N SER A 533 -57.51 23.68 -7.84
CA SER A 533 -57.89 24.99 -7.29
C SER A 533 -58.96 25.72 -8.08
N ASP A 534 -59.07 25.49 -9.39
CA ASP A 534 -60.01 26.22 -10.23
C ASP A 534 -61.43 25.62 -10.13
N PRO A 535 -62.41 26.38 -9.60
CA PRO A 535 -63.79 25.91 -9.42
C PRO A 535 -64.51 25.61 -10.74
N ASN A 536 -64.01 26.09 -11.88
CA ASN A 536 -64.62 25.82 -13.19
C ASN A 536 -64.53 24.35 -13.60
N PHE A 537 -63.54 23.61 -13.10
CA PHE A 537 -63.37 22.18 -13.42
C PHE A 537 -64.15 21.26 -12.47
N ASN A 538 -64.68 21.76 -11.34
CA ASN A 538 -65.48 21.02 -10.35
C ASN A 538 -64.89 19.65 -9.91
N LEU A 539 -63.57 19.47 -10.05
CA LEU A 539 -62.89 18.21 -9.73
C LEU A 539 -63.05 17.84 -8.26
N ALA A 540 -62.85 18.80 -7.34
CA ALA A 540 -63.01 18.56 -5.91
C ALA A 540 -64.45 18.20 -5.47
N ALA A 541 -65.46 18.52 -6.28
CA ALA A 541 -66.87 18.21 -5.98
C ALA A 541 -67.38 16.94 -6.68
N GLN A 542 -66.74 16.53 -7.79
CA GLN A 542 -67.08 15.33 -8.56
C GLN A 542 -66.21 14.11 -8.20
N GLN A 543 -65.03 14.34 -7.60
CA GLN A 543 -64.15 13.27 -7.17
C GLN A 543 -64.61 12.68 -5.82
N LYS A 544 -64.73 11.35 -5.74
CA LYS A 544 -65.06 10.64 -4.48
C LYS A 544 -63.86 10.60 -3.53
N TYR A 545 -62.63 10.69 -4.06
CA TYR A 545 -61.36 10.65 -3.34
C TYR A 545 -60.35 11.59 -4.01
N PRO A 546 -59.38 12.16 -3.27
CA PRO A 546 -58.38 13.06 -3.85
C PRO A 546 -57.46 12.31 -4.82
N ALA A 547 -57.46 12.71 -6.09
CA ALA A 547 -56.59 12.15 -7.12
C ALA A 547 -55.50 13.16 -7.53
N ASN A 548 -54.25 12.71 -7.54
CA ASN A 548 -53.10 13.47 -8.04
C ASN A 548 -52.45 12.65 -9.16
N ALA A 549 -52.17 13.25 -10.31
CA ALA A 549 -51.63 12.55 -11.46
C ALA A 549 -50.27 13.14 -11.88
N MET A 550 -49.24 12.31 -12.03
CA MET A 550 -47.97 12.73 -12.61
C MET A 550 -48.09 12.73 -14.13
N ILE A 551 -48.00 13.91 -14.75
CA ILE A 551 -48.14 14.08 -16.20
C ILE A 551 -46.74 14.15 -16.82
N LEU A 552 -46.41 13.16 -17.65
CA LEU A 552 -45.07 12.96 -18.21
C LEU A 552 -45.07 13.00 -19.74
N SER A 553 -43.96 13.42 -20.34
CA SER A 553 -43.76 13.34 -21.79
C SER A 553 -43.24 11.95 -22.20
N ALA A 554 -43.95 11.28 -23.11
CA ALA A 554 -43.60 9.89 -23.48
C ALA A 554 -42.25 9.74 -24.23
N GLN A 555 -41.80 10.79 -24.93
CA GLN A 555 -40.61 10.70 -25.80
C GLN A 555 -39.29 10.95 -25.06
N PHE A 556 -39.31 11.68 -23.94
CA PHE A 556 -38.08 12.09 -23.25
C PHE A 556 -37.72 11.19 -22.07
N TRP A 557 -38.70 10.45 -21.55
CA TRP A 557 -38.50 9.45 -20.52
C TRP A 557 -38.01 8.14 -21.15
N PRO A 558 -37.17 7.36 -20.46
CA PRO A 558 -36.88 5.99 -20.89
C PRO A 558 -38.17 5.18 -21.00
N PRO A 559 -38.20 4.12 -21.82
CA PRO A 559 -39.40 3.31 -21.98
C PRO A 559 -39.77 2.64 -20.65
N PHE A 560 -41.04 2.76 -20.28
CA PHE A 560 -41.59 2.11 -19.09
C PHE A 560 -41.81 0.63 -19.36
N LYS A 561 -41.62 -0.23 -18.35
CA LYS A 561 -41.98 -1.65 -18.49
C LYS A 561 -43.46 -1.79 -18.84
N GLU A 562 -43.77 -2.46 -19.94
CA GLU A 562 -45.14 -2.78 -20.29
C GLU A 562 -45.64 -3.97 -19.47
N GLU A 563 -46.09 -3.72 -18.24
CA GLU A 563 -46.87 -4.72 -17.52
C GLU A 563 -48.30 -4.81 -18.08
N THR A 564 -48.82 -6.04 -18.08
CA THR A 564 -50.13 -6.47 -18.56
C THR A 564 -51.24 -5.46 -18.29
N LYS A 565 -52.16 -5.30 -19.26
CA LYS A 565 -53.36 -4.45 -19.14
C LYS A 565 -54.15 -4.81 -17.87
N LEU A 566 -53.97 -4.02 -16.82
CA LEU A 566 -54.72 -4.14 -15.58
C LEU A 566 -56.11 -3.55 -15.75
N GLU A 567 -57.16 -4.36 -15.57
CA GLU A 567 -58.51 -3.83 -15.43
C GLU A 567 -58.73 -3.27 -14.03
N LEU A 568 -58.79 -1.94 -13.95
CA LEU A 568 -59.09 -1.24 -12.70
C LEU A 568 -60.59 -1.31 -12.34
N PRO A 569 -60.94 -1.17 -11.05
CA PRO A 569 -62.33 -1.06 -10.61
C PRO A 569 -63.06 0.10 -11.30
N GLU A 570 -64.37 -0.06 -11.50
CA GLU A 570 -65.22 0.94 -12.19
C GLU A 570 -65.12 2.33 -11.56
N VAL A 571 -65.06 2.40 -10.22
CA VAL A 571 -64.89 3.65 -9.48
C VAL A 571 -63.60 4.37 -9.87
N ALA A 572 -62.48 3.66 -10.01
CA ALA A 572 -61.21 4.27 -10.40
C ALA A 572 -61.21 4.72 -11.87
N LYS A 573 -61.85 3.95 -12.76
CA LYS A 573 -62.02 4.30 -14.19
C LYS A 573 -62.82 5.60 -14.35
N GLU A 574 -63.94 5.74 -13.64
CA GLU A 574 -64.74 6.98 -13.64
C GLU A 574 -63.91 8.20 -13.21
N GLN A 575 -63.07 8.05 -12.18
CA GLN A 575 -62.21 9.13 -11.69
C GLN A 575 -61.13 9.51 -12.71
N PHE A 576 -60.54 8.53 -13.39
CA PHE A 576 -59.58 8.77 -14.47
C PHE A 576 -60.24 9.50 -15.64
N ASP A 577 -61.48 9.16 -16.00
CA ASP A 577 -62.22 9.83 -17.07
C ASP A 577 -62.57 11.28 -16.70
N ILE A 578 -62.97 11.54 -15.44
CA ILE A 578 -63.23 12.90 -14.94
C ILE A 578 -61.95 13.73 -15.02
N TYR A 579 -60.83 13.19 -14.54
CA TYR A 579 -59.54 13.88 -14.60
C TYR A 579 -59.08 14.12 -16.05
N THR A 580 -59.30 13.15 -16.94
CA THR A 580 -58.93 13.24 -18.37
C THR A 580 -59.73 14.34 -19.07
N LYS A 581 -61.04 14.43 -18.83
CA LYS A 581 -61.88 15.51 -19.37
C LYS A 581 -61.43 16.89 -18.87
N ALA A 582 -61.12 17.02 -17.58
CA ALA A 582 -60.61 18.27 -17.03
C ALA A 582 -59.26 18.66 -17.67
N PHE A 583 -58.37 17.69 -17.88
CA PHE A 583 -57.11 17.92 -18.59
C PHE A 583 -57.32 18.33 -20.05
N GLU A 584 -58.20 17.68 -20.80
CA GLU A 584 -58.53 18.02 -22.19
C GLU A 584 -59.08 19.45 -22.32
N THR A 585 -59.89 19.90 -21.35
CA THR A 585 -60.39 21.28 -21.32
C THR A 585 -59.29 22.30 -21.07
N LEU A 586 -58.28 21.95 -20.27
CA LEU A 586 -57.13 22.82 -19.99
C LEU A 586 -56.11 22.84 -21.15
N LYS A 587 -55.86 21.69 -21.77
CA LYS A 587 -54.88 21.49 -22.84
C LYS A 587 -55.58 20.86 -24.06
N GLY A 588 -56.21 21.71 -24.87
CA GLY A 588 -56.88 21.28 -26.10
C GLY A 588 -55.96 20.47 -27.03
N ASN A 589 -56.52 19.43 -27.66
CA ASN A 589 -55.86 18.49 -28.58
C ASN A 589 -54.84 17.53 -27.95
N ARG A 590 -54.89 17.31 -26.62
CA ARG A 590 -54.08 16.30 -25.93
C ARG A 590 -54.96 15.43 -25.03
N THR A 591 -54.76 14.12 -25.07
CA THR A 591 -55.43 13.14 -24.22
C THR A 591 -54.42 12.44 -23.33
N LEU A 592 -54.85 11.91 -22.19
CA LEU A 592 -53.98 11.20 -21.24
C LEU A 592 -53.99 9.69 -21.53
N SER A 593 -52.82 9.07 -21.46
CA SER A 593 -52.66 7.62 -21.43
C SER A 593 -52.20 7.21 -20.03
N TRP A 594 -53.05 6.51 -19.30
CA TRP A 594 -52.76 6.12 -17.93
C TRP A 594 -51.86 4.88 -17.90
N LYS A 595 -50.88 4.88 -17.00
CA LYS A 595 -50.00 3.73 -16.70
C LYS A 595 -50.23 3.30 -15.23
N PRO A 596 -51.26 2.46 -14.94
CA PRO A 596 -51.66 2.17 -13.57
C PRO A 596 -50.64 1.42 -12.74
N HIS A 597 -49.73 0.64 -13.34
CA HIS A 597 -48.76 -0.17 -12.60
C HIS A 597 -47.72 0.67 -11.85
N LEU A 598 -47.43 1.90 -12.30
CA LEU A 598 -46.48 2.84 -11.66
C LEU A 598 -47.10 3.74 -10.58
N GLY A 599 -48.40 3.59 -10.33
CA GLY A 599 -49.10 4.43 -9.35
C GLY A 599 -48.87 3.97 -7.92
N SER A 600 -49.31 4.81 -6.97
CA SER A 600 -49.42 4.48 -5.56
C SER A 600 -50.79 4.91 -5.03
N VAL A 601 -51.40 4.08 -4.19
CA VAL A 601 -52.75 4.29 -3.65
C VAL A 601 -52.72 4.13 -2.14
N SER A 602 -53.13 5.18 -1.43
CA SER A 602 -53.39 5.10 0.01
C SER A 602 -54.80 4.58 0.25
N LEU A 603 -54.90 3.42 0.90
CA LEU A 603 -56.13 2.73 1.24
C LEU A 603 -56.38 2.82 2.74
N GLU A 604 -57.64 3.03 3.09
CA GLU A 604 -58.14 2.82 4.45
C GLU A 604 -59.08 1.60 4.41
N ILE A 605 -58.63 0.50 5.03
CA ILE A 605 -59.36 -0.77 5.08
C ILE A 605 -60.00 -0.87 6.46
N GLU A 606 -61.32 -0.79 6.51
CA GLU A 606 -62.12 -1.01 7.71
C GLU A 606 -62.55 -2.49 7.78
N LEU A 607 -62.01 -3.21 8.76
CA LEU A 607 -62.41 -4.56 9.13
C LEU A 607 -63.24 -4.53 10.41
N LYS A 608 -63.89 -5.63 10.76
CA LYS A 608 -64.73 -5.74 11.97
C LYS A 608 -64.02 -5.35 13.26
N ASP A 609 -62.73 -5.68 13.38
CA ASP A 609 -61.94 -5.47 14.60
C ASP A 609 -61.00 -4.25 14.54
N ARG A 610 -60.66 -3.73 13.35
CA ARG A 610 -59.62 -2.69 13.18
C ARG A 610 -59.74 -1.91 11.86
N THR A 611 -59.24 -0.69 11.86
CA THR A 611 -58.95 0.09 10.65
C THR A 611 -57.44 0.03 10.35
N LEU A 612 -57.09 -0.17 9.08
CA LEU A 612 -55.70 -0.16 8.60
C LEU A 612 -55.54 0.90 7.53
N GLN A 613 -54.52 1.75 7.67
CA GLN A 613 -54.11 2.69 6.63
C GLN A 613 -52.83 2.16 5.99
N LEU A 614 -52.87 1.87 4.69
CA LEU A 614 -51.77 1.28 3.95
C LEU A 614 -51.60 2.01 2.62
N THR A 615 -50.34 2.26 2.23
CA THR A 615 -50.02 2.77 0.90
C THR A 615 -49.49 1.61 0.06
N VAL A 616 -50.20 1.27 -1.01
CA VAL A 616 -49.92 0.08 -1.82
C VAL A 616 -49.98 0.39 -3.32
N SER A 617 -49.41 -0.49 -4.14
CA SER A 617 -49.54 -0.38 -5.60
C SER A 617 -50.99 -0.60 -6.06
N PRO A 618 -51.41 -0.03 -7.20
CA PRO A 618 -52.76 -0.21 -7.76
C PRO A 618 -53.16 -1.66 -8.02
N ILE A 619 -52.20 -2.55 -8.28
CA ILE A 619 -52.46 -3.99 -8.41
C ILE A 619 -52.91 -4.55 -7.06
N HIS A 620 -52.17 -4.27 -5.99
CA HIS A 620 -52.54 -4.71 -4.63
C HIS A 620 -53.88 -4.13 -4.20
N ALA A 621 -54.14 -2.85 -4.51
CA ALA A 621 -55.41 -2.19 -4.24
C ALA A 621 -56.60 -2.83 -4.97
N THR A 622 -56.41 -3.20 -6.25
CA THR A 622 -57.47 -3.83 -7.05
C THR A 622 -57.78 -5.24 -6.55
N ILE A 623 -56.77 -6.00 -6.11
CA ILE A 623 -56.97 -7.32 -5.50
C ILE A 623 -57.90 -7.20 -4.29
N ILE A 624 -57.55 -6.36 -3.31
CA ILE A 624 -58.34 -6.24 -2.07
C ILE A 624 -59.73 -5.64 -2.34
N TRP A 625 -59.86 -4.75 -3.32
CA TRP A 625 -61.16 -4.23 -3.75
C TRP A 625 -62.10 -5.33 -4.24
N HIS A 626 -61.63 -6.32 -4.99
CA HIS A 626 -62.47 -7.45 -5.41
C HIS A 626 -62.88 -8.38 -4.26
N PHE A 627 -62.11 -8.43 -3.17
CA PHE A 627 -62.50 -9.15 -1.96
C PHE A 627 -63.65 -8.48 -1.20
N GLN A 628 -63.94 -7.20 -1.47
CA GLN A 628 -65.14 -6.53 -0.98
C GLN A 628 -66.43 -7.08 -1.62
N ASP A 629 -66.38 -7.41 -2.93
CA ASP A 629 -67.54 -7.97 -3.65
C ASP A 629 -67.81 -9.44 -3.25
N LYS A 630 -66.75 -10.23 -3.09
CA LYS A 630 -66.82 -11.65 -2.75
C LYS A 630 -65.69 -12.02 -1.79
N THR A 631 -66.03 -12.71 -0.72
CA THR A 631 -65.09 -13.09 0.36
C THR A 631 -64.10 -14.20 -0.01
N GLN A 632 -64.40 -14.99 -1.05
CA GLN A 632 -63.57 -16.10 -1.52
C GLN A 632 -63.34 -16.00 -3.03
N TRP A 633 -62.08 -16.10 -3.45
CA TRP A 633 -61.66 -16.07 -4.85
C TRP A 633 -60.68 -17.20 -5.17
N THR A 634 -60.74 -17.72 -6.38
CA THR A 634 -59.69 -18.56 -6.97
C THR A 634 -58.74 -17.68 -7.78
N ILE A 635 -57.46 -18.08 -7.92
CA ILE A 635 -56.48 -17.33 -8.73
C ILE A 635 -56.94 -17.25 -10.19
N GLU A 636 -57.52 -18.31 -10.74
CA GLU A 636 -57.99 -18.32 -12.13
C GLU A 636 -59.13 -17.34 -12.38
N ASP A 637 -60.09 -17.25 -11.46
CA ASP A 637 -61.21 -16.33 -11.58
C ASP A 637 -60.77 -14.88 -11.40
N LEU A 638 -59.83 -14.63 -10.48
CA LEU A 638 -59.29 -13.30 -10.23
C LEU A 638 -58.33 -12.86 -11.35
N SER A 639 -57.59 -13.79 -11.95
CA SER A 639 -56.78 -13.57 -13.15
C SER A 639 -57.65 -13.19 -14.36
N LYS A 640 -58.77 -13.88 -14.58
CA LYS A 640 -59.74 -13.53 -15.64
C LYS A 640 -60.38 -12.16 -15.41
N LYS A 641 -60.67 -11.80 -14.15
CA LYS A 641 -61.32 -10.52 -13.81
C LYS A 641 -60.37 -9.33 -13.92
N MET A 642 -59.11 -9.49 -13.52
CA MET A 642 -58.11 -8.41 -13.56
C MET A 642 -57.33 -8.35 -14.89
N LEU A 643 -57.44 -9.38 -15.74
CA LEU A 643 -56.63 -9.62 -16.94
C LEU A 643 -55.11 -9.68 -16.66
N VAL A 644 -54.74 -10.15 -15.46
CA VAL A 644 -53.35 -10.31 -15.02
C VAL A 644 -52.96 -11.79 -15.05
N PRO A 645 -51.76 -12.18 -15.51
CA PRO A 645 -51.29 -13.56 -15.50
C PRO A 645 -51.28 -14.15 -14.08
N SER A 646 -51.66 -15.42 -13.97
CA SER A 646 -51.74 -16.13 -12.68
C SER A 646 -50.41 -16.20 -11.92
N THR A 647 -49.27 -16.13 -12.61
CA THR A 647 -47.92 -16.11 -12.02
C THR A 647 -47.64 -14.82 -11.25
N ILE A 648 -47.86 -13.66 -11.88
CA ILE A 648 -47.70 -12.33 -11.27
C ILE A 648 -48.69 -12.19 -10.12
N LEU A 649 -49.93 -12.62 -10.34
CA LEU A 649 -50.98 -12.54 -9.33
C LEU A 649 -50.65 -13.35 -8.07
N ARG A 650 -50.10 -14.57 -8.21
CA ARG A 650 -49.65 -15.37 -7.06
C ARG A 650 -48.57 -14.67 -6.25
N ARG A 651 -47.59 -14.03 -6.92
CA ARG A 651 -46.53 -13.24 -6.27
C ARG A 651 -47.12 -12.05 -5.51
N ARG A 652 -48.05 -11.30 -6.13
CA ARG A 652 -48.66 -10.10 -5.55
C ARG A 652 -49.66 -10.39 -4.43
N ILE A 653 -50.33 -11.56 -4.44
CA ILE A 653 -51.20 -12.00 -3.32
C ILE A 653 -50.39 -12.35 -2.07
N ALA A 654 -49.14 -12.82 -2.22
CA ALA A 654 -48.28 -13.16 -1.10
C ALA A 654 -48.11 -11.99 -0.12
N TYR A 655 -48.05 -10.74 -0.60
CA TYR A 655 -48.04 -9.54 0.23
C TYR A 655 -49.26 -9.46 1.17
N TRP A 656 -50.46 -9.73 0.67
CA TRP A 656 -51.66 -9.72 1.50
C TRP A 656 -51.74 -10.92 2.47
N GLN A 657 -51.06 -12.02 2.15
CA GLN A 657 -50.89 -13.14 3.07
C GLN A 657 -49.92 -12.83 4.21
N THR A 658 -48.80 -12.15 3.94
CA THR A 658 -47.85 -11.73 4.98
C THR A 658 -48.46 -10.69 5.91
N GLN A 659 -49.30 -9.79 5.39
CA GLN A 659 -50.10 -8.86 6.19
C GLN A 659 -51.25 -9.54 6.99
N GLY A 660 -51.50 -10.83 6.74
CA GLY A 660 -52.51 -11.64 7.43
C GLY A 660 -53.95 -11.31 7.05
N LEU A 661 -54.18 -10.62 5.93
CA LEU A 661 -55.52 -10.26 5.45
C LEU A 661 -56.15 -11.37 4.59
N LEU A 662 -55.32 -12.13 3.86
CA LEU A 662 -55.77 -13.26 3.05
C LEU A 662 -55.19 -14.58 3.57
N LYS A 663 -56.02 -15.61 3.65
CA LYS A 663 -55.61 -16.98 4.01
C LYS A 663 -55.91 -17.96 2.90
N GLU A 664 -54.94 -18.82 2.60
CA GLU A 664 -55.13 -19.93 1.65
C GLU A 664 -55.91 -21.06 2.33
N THR A 665 -57.01 -21.48 1.71
CA THR A 665 -57.87 -22.58 2.23
C THR A 665 -57.64 -23.88 1.45
N SER A 666 -57.44 -23.76 0.15
CA SER A 666 -57.03 -24.85 -0.75
C SER A 666 -56.11 -24.26 -1.82
N THR A 667 -55.39 -25.10 -2.57
CA THR A 667 -54.45 -24.67 -3.60
C THR A 667 -55.10 -23.63 -4.52
N ASP A 668 -54.49 -22.44 -4.61
CA ASP A 668 -54.94 -21.31 -5.44
C ASP A 668 -56.33 -20.75 -5.05
N CYS A 669 -56.78 -20.93 -3.81
CA CYS A 669 -58.02 -20.37 -3.30
C CYS A 669 -57.84 -19.62 -1.97
N PHE A 670 -58.16 -18.33 -2.00
CA PHE A 670 -57.96 -17.40 -0.90
C PHE A 670 -59.27 -16.89 -0.34
N ILE A 671 -59.31 -16.74 0.99
CA ILE A 671 -60.44 -16.21 1.74
C ILE A 671 -59.97 -15.00 2.56
N LEU A 672 -60.79 -13.95 2.60
CA LEU A 672 -60.59 -12.78 3.45
C LEU A 672 -60.78 -13.15 4.93
N VAL A 673 -59.78 -12.83 5.77
CA VAL A 673 -59.85 -13.05 7.22
C VAL A 673 -60.21 -11.74 7.92
N GLU A 674 -61.45 -11.66 8.42
CA GLU A 674 -61.95 -10.46 9.11
C GLU A 674 -61.55 -10.42 10.60
N ASP A 675 -61.42 -11.57 11.25
CA ASP A 675 -61.10 -11.68 12.69
C ASP A 675 -59.64 -12.08 12.91
N SER A 676 -58.89 -11.25 13.63
CA SER A 676 -57.53 -11.61 14.06
C SER A 676 -57.60 -12.59 15.24
N GLY A 677 -57.69 -13.89 14.95
CA GLY A 677 -57.67 -14.91 16.00
C GLY A 677 -56.38 -14.84 16.83
N SER A 678 -56.46 -14.28 18.05
CA SER A 678 -55.53 -14.19 19.22
C SER A 678 -54.02 -14.54 19.15
N ARG A 679 -53.38 -14.73 17.98
CA ARG A 679 -52.01 -15.25 17.85
C ARG A 679 -51.03 -14.38 17.04
N SER A 680 -51.40 -13.17 16.66
CA SER A 680 -50.44 -12.22 16.08
C SER A 680 -50.46 -10.88 16.82
N LYS A 681 -50.07 -10.90 18.10
CA LYS A 681 -49.52 -9.71 18.77
C LYS A 681 -48.02 -9.60 18.43
N GLY A 682 -47.72 -9.38 17.16
CA GLY A 682 -46.49 -8.75 16.73
C GLY A 682 -46.85 -7.32 16.30
N PRO A 683 -45.99 -6.31 16.52
CA PRO A 683 -46.26 -4.98 16.01
C PRO A 683 -46.38 -5.09 14.49
N ILE A 684 -47.51 -4.63 13.95
CA ILE A 684 -47.63 -4.33 12.52
C ILE A 684 -46.66 -3.18 12.32
N ILE A 685 -45.51 -3.47 11.73
CA ILE A 685 -44.52 -2.45 11.36
C ILE A 685 -45.20 -1.60 10.28
N SER A 686 -45.76 -0.48 10.70
CA SER A 686 -46.41 0.55 9.87
C SER A 686 -45.43 1.28 8.95
N ASP A 687 -44.20 0.80 8.84
CA ASP A 687 -43.12 1.45 8.10
C ASP A 687 -42.28 0.47 7.27
N MET A 688 -42.83 -0.71 6.95
CA MET A 688 -42.31 -1.46 5.81
C MET A 688 -42.92 -0.84 4.54
N VAL A 689 -42.23 0.17 4.03
CA VAL A 689 -42.03 0.28 2.57
C VAL A 689 -41.72 -1.14 2.08
N CYS A 690 -42.38 -1.57 1.01
CA CYS A 690 -42.21 -2.88 0.39
C CYS A 690 -40.71 -3.26 0.24
N GLU A 691 -40.09 -3.89 1.23
CA GLU A 691 -38.69 -4.36 1.10
C GLU A 691 -38.60 -5.55 0.12
N ASP A 692 -39.72 -6.24 -0.14
CA ASP A 692 -39.81 -7.28 -1.17
C ASP A 692 -39.94 -6.70 -2.60
N GLU A 693 -40.03 -5.37 -2.76
CA GLU A 693 -39.64 -4.70 -4.02
C GLU A 693 -38.14 -4.37 -3.95
N GLU A 694 -37.30 -5.40 -3.84
CA GLU A 694 -35.95 -5.30 -4.40
C GLU A 694 -36.09 -4.99 -5.90
N THR A 695 -36.14 -3.70 -6.23
CA THR A 695 -35.53 -3.15 -7.44
C THR A 695 -36.05 -3.64 -8.80
N GLU A 696 -37.34 -3.95 -8.94
CA GLU A 696 -37.91 -3.91 -10.29
C GLU A 696 -38.04 -2.43 -10.70
N SER A 697 -36.97 -1.89 -11.31
CA SER A 697 -36.95 -0.56 -11.92
C SER A 697 -38.22 -0.34 -12.75
N ALA A 698 -38.82 0.85 -12.63
CA ALA A 698 -40.02 1.23 -13.39
C ALA A 698 -39.76 1.24 -14.91
N MET A 699 -38.48 1.30 -15.27
CA MET A 699 -37.98 1.42 -16.63
C MET A 699 -37.65 0.03 -17.19
N ALA A 700 -37.83 -0.14 -18.50
CA ALA A 700 -37.43 -1.35 -19.21
C ALA A 700 -35.91 -1.54 -19.08
N SER A 701 -35.43 -2.78 -19.05
CA SER A 701 -33.99 -3.03 -18.91
C SER A 701 -33.24 -2.49 -20.14
N ALA A 702 -31.96 -2.15 -19.99
CA ALA A 702 -31.14 -1.68 -21.12
C ALA A 702 -31.07 -2.72 -22.27
N HIS A 703 -31.33 -4.00 -21.99
CA HIS A 703 -31.46 -5.04 -23.00
C HIS A 703 -32.78 -4.93 -23.76
N ASP A 704 -33.90 -4.80 -23.04
CA ASP A 704 -35.24 -4.63 -23.62
C ASP A 704 -35.31 -3.34 -24.46
N GLN A 705 -34.68 -2.26 -23.98
CA GLN A 705 -34.55 -0.98 -24.70
C GLN A 705 -33.85 -1.14 -26.06
N ARG A 706 -32.75 -1.89 -26.12
CA ARG A 706 -32.03 -2.14 -27.39
C ARG A 706 -32.83 -3.01 -28.34
N GLU A 707 -33.59 -3.97 -27.82
CA GLU A 707 -34.43 -4.84 -28.66
C GLU A 707 -35.59 -4.06 -29.27
N GLU A 708 -36.15 -3.08 -28.55
CA GLU A 708 -37.20 -2.19 -29.01
C GLU A 708 -36.68 -1.13 -30.01
N GLU A 709 -35.46 -0.62 -29.82
CA GLU A 709 -34.81 0.32 -30.78
C GLU A 709 -34.36 -0.35 -32.09
N LEU A 710 -34.16 -1.67 -32.10
CA LEU A 710 -33.78 -2.45 -33.28
C LEU A 710 -34.99 -2.94 -34.11
N GLN A 711 -36.21 -2.83 -33.56
CA GLN A 711 -37.48 -3.14 -34.24
C GLN A 711 -38.09 -1.88 -34.87
#